data_AF-A0A520F3D1-F1
#
_entry.id   AF-A0A520F3D1-F1
#
_cell.length_a   1.000
_cell.length_b   1.000
_cell.length_c   1.000
_cell.angle_alpha   90.00
_cell.angle_beta   90.00
_cell.angle_gamma   90.00
#
_symmetry.space_group_name_H-M   'P 1'
#
loop_
_entity.id
_entity.type
_entity.pdbx_description
1 polymer ?
#
loop_
_entity_poly.entity_id
_entity_poly.type
_entity_poly.pdbx_seq_one_letter_code
_entity_poly.pdbx_strand_id
1 'polypeptide(L)'
;MAMAAPATPSSVNPPARPQPSSVYIASPEGDTGKSTIALGVLQMLCASAARVGVFRPIARSTEETDYILELLLEHTTADLGYEESLGVTYEHVHADPEGALSEIVARYHQVAAQCDAVVVIGSDYTDVASPSELGYNARIAVNLGAPVLLAVRGARRTPEEVAQLAQLCIGELTAHHAHLLAVIANRCDPDELDAVTEALGSTGVPAWSLPEIPLLIAPTMAELLESIDGSLFSGDPELLHREALRVMVGGMTAEHILERLTEGTVVIAPADRSEVLLAMVNAHEAEGFPSLAGIIMNGGLTPHPSIAKLMAGLKPRLPILTTDLGTFDTASAAAQTRGRVAVGSQRKIDTALSVMELRVDAPTLLERLKLPIPSVVTPQMFEYQLVDRARRDRKHIVLPEGGDDRILRAAGRLLQRQVAELTILGDAAAVRRRAAELGVDLGDTQVLDPRTSEHVGPFAEEYARLRSHKGMSVDRAREVMSDISYFGTMMVHLGIADGMVSGAAHTTAHTIRPSFEIIKTQPGVSTVSSVFLMCLSDRVLAYGDCAVVPDPTSEQLADIAISSAQTSSQFGIDPRIAMLSYSTGDSGSGADVDKVRAATKLVRERRPDLLVEGPIQYDAAIEQSVADTKMPDSEVAGKATVFIFPDLNTGNNTYKAVQRSAGAIAVGPVLQGLNKPVNDLSRGAIGEPEGRIVYHHRTGLAERHVHIADHRAGLKMVSDIVAEVGRPLRDAGIVAVGHRIVHGGDVFFEPTLIDDAVVQSISDLSTLAPLHNPANVIGIEVAREELPDIPHVAVFDTAFFHTLPAEASTYAIDRKVAKDHAIRRYGFHGTSHQYVSAQAAEFLGRDLSELNQIVLHLGNGASASAIRGGRAIDTSMGLTPLEGLVMGTRSGDIDPGVILHLHRSGGMGVDQIDDLLNRHSGLKGLSGVNDFRALLKLVGEGDEDAALAYDVYVHRLRKYIGAYLVELGGVDVITFTGGVGENNVDVRRDSLAGLGRLGIVVDDDRNRASSRDARRISADGSGVEVLVVPTNEELAIARAAAELIGD
;
A
#
# COMPACT_ATOMS: atom_id res chain seq x y z
N MET A 1 -13.61 59.54 -41.18
CA MET A 1 -13.21 58.31 -41.89
C MET A 1 -12.37 57.47 -40.93
N ALA A 2 -13.00 56.47 -40.31
CA ALA A 2 -12.31 55.39 -39.60
C ALA A 2 -12.41 54.16 -40.51
N MET A 3 -11.29 53.53 -40.85
CA MET A 3 -11.27 52.28 -41.63
C MET A 3 -11.06 51.08 -40.70
N ALA A 4 -11.87 50.06 -40.96
CA ALA A 4 -12.12 48.88 -40.14
C ALA A 4 -11.00 47.83 -40.22
N ALA A 5 -10.84 47.08 -39.13
CA ALA A 5 -10.06 45.84 -39.06
C ALA A 5 -10.95 44.62 -39.41
N PRO A 6 -10.40 43.51 -39.94
CA PRO A 6 -11.17 42.40 -40.51
C PRO A 6 -11.70 41.43 -39.44
N ALA A 7 -12.84 40.83 -39.73
CA ALA A 7 -13.58 39.90 -38.88
C ALA A 7 -12.90 38.52 -38.77
N THR A 8 -12.83 37.99 -37.56
CA THR A 8 -12.49 36.60 -37.24
C THR A 8 -13.69 35.68 -37.45
N PRO A 9 -13.50 34.43 -37.95
CA PRO A 9 -14.59 33.51 -38.20
C PRO A 9 -15.14 32.92 -36.90
N SER A 10 -16.46 32.79 -36.85
CA SER A 10 -17.25 32.21 -35.76
C SER A 10 -16.79 30.79 -35.39
N SER A 11 -16.47 30.56 -34.12
CA SER A 11 -16.27 29.24 -33.52
C SER A 11 -17.55 28.41 -33.66
N VAL A 12 -17.42 27.24 -34.29
CA VAL A 12 -18.44 26.20 -34.29
C VAL A 12 -18.61 25.71 -32.84
N ASN A 13 -19.81 25.86 -32.27
CA ASN A 13 -20.14 25.25 -30.98
C ASN A 13 -19.99 23.73 -31.07
N PRO A 14 -19.33 23.06 -30.11
CA PRO A 14 -19.33 21.61 -30.05
C PRO A 14 -20.77 21.09 -29.89
N PRO A 15 -21.10 19.91 -30.45
CA PRO A 15 -22.43 19.33 -30.31
C PRO A 15 -22.75 19.11 -28.83
N ALA A 16 -23.99 19.41 -28.43
CA ALA A 16 -24.49 19.15 -27.08
C ALA A 16 -24.28 17.66 -26.73
N ARG A 17 -23.60 17.40 -25.60
CA ARG A 17 -23.36 16.03 -25.12
C ARG A 17 -24.71 15.35 -24.83
N PRO A 18 -24.87 14.06 -25.16
CA PRO A 18 -26.05 13.30 -24.76
C PRO A 18 -26.18 13.26 -23.22
N GLN A 19 -27.41 13.23 -22.72
CA GLN A 19 -27.68 13.07 -21.27
C GLN A 19 -27.04 11.77 -20.75
N PRO A 20 -26.48 11.76 -19.53
CA PRO A 20 -25.89 10.56 -18.95
C PRO A 20 -26.95 9.53 -18.60
N SER A 21 -26.62 8.25 -18.73
CA SER A 21 -27.47 7.17 -18.25
C SER A 21 -27.40 7.09 -16.72
N SER A 22 -28.52 7.27 -16.03
CA SER A 22 -28.54 7.26 -14.56
C SER A 22 -29.41 6.16 -14.00
N VAL A 23 -29.08 5.69 -12.80
CA VAL A 23 -29.86 4.69 -12.07
C VAL A 23 -30.07 5.14 -10.64
N TYR A 24 -31.31 5.08 -10.17
CA TYR A 24 -31.67 5.51 -8.82
C TYR A 24 -31.93 4.28 -7.93
N ILE A 25 -31.13 4.09 -6.89
CA ILE A 25 -31.27 2.96 -5.97
C ILE A 25 -32.13 3.40 -4.78
N ALA A 26 -33.34 2.86 -4.68
CA ALA A 26 -34.28 3.19 -3.61
C ALA A 26 -34.64 1.95 -2.78
N SER A 27 -34.95 2.13 -1.50
CA SER A 27 -35.52 1.07 -0.66
C SER A 27 -36.69 1.57 0.18
N PRO A 28 -37.66 0.70 0.51
CA PRO A 28 -38.83 1.07 1.33
C PRO A 28 -38.54 1.08 2.84
N GLU A 29 -37.38 0.57 3.24
CA GLU A 29 -36.96 0.44 4.63
C GLU A 29 -35.43 0.51 4.72
N GLY A 30 -34.92 0.68 5.94
CA GLY A 30 -33.49 0.64 6.22
C GLY A 30 -32.98 -0.81 6.22
N ASP A 31 -31.66 -0.98 6.30
CA ASP A 31 -31.05 -2.30 6.50
C ASP A 31 -31.28 -3.30 5.34
N THR A 32 -31.56 -2.80 4.13
CA THR A 32 -31.70 -3.58 2.89
C THR A 32 -30.35 -3.90 2.23
N GLY A 33 -29.23 -3.37 2.74
CA GLY A 33 -27.92 -3.54 2.12
C GLY A 33 -27.77 -2.75 0.81
N LYS A 34 -28.30 -1.52 0.75
CA LYS A 34 -28.18 -0.62 -0.42
C LYS A 34 -26.73 -0.37 -0.84
N SER A 35 -25.79 -0.29 0.11
CA SER A 35 -24.37 -0.11 -0.18
C SER A 35 -23.79 -1.24 -1.04
N THR A 36 -24.13 -2.50 -0.74
CA THR A 36 -23.74 -3.67 -1.54
C THR A 36 -24.28 -3.58 -2.97
N ILE A 37 -25.56 -3.21 -3.11
CA ILE A 37 -26.20 -3.07 -4.43
C ILE A 37 -25.58 -1.91 -5.19
N ALA A 38 -25.39 -0.75 -4.56
CA ALA A 38 -24.81 0.44 -5.16
C ALA A 38 -23.37 0.20 -5.63
N LEU A 39 -22.56 -0.48 -4.82
CA LEU A 39 -21.20 -0.82 -5.16
C LEU A 39 -21.14 -1.78 -6.37
N GLY A 40 -21.98 -2.81 -6.40
CA GLY A 40 -22.05 -3.72 -7.55
C GLY A 40 -22.53 -3.04 -8.82
N VAL A 41 -23.55 -2.18 -8.74
CA VAL A 41 -24.05 -1.42 -9.89
C VAL A 41 -23.00 -0.43 -10.40
N LEU A 42 -22.30 0.27 -9.48
CA LEU A 42 -21.20 1.16 -9.83
C LEU A 42 -20.11 0.40 -10.59
N GLN A 43 -19.68 -0.76 -10.10
CA GLN A 43 -18.67 -1.59 -10.77
C GLN A 43 -19.11 -2.02 -12.18
N MET A 44 -20.38 -2.42 -12.35
CA MET A 44 -20.93 -2.80 -13.66
C MET A 44 -20.97 -1.63 -14.64
N LEU A 45 -21.28 -0.42 -14.15
CA LEU A 45 -21.25 0.79 -14.95
C LEU A 45 -19.82 1.20 -15.30
N CYS A 46 -18.88 1.13 -14.35
CA CYS A 46 -17.46 1.40 -14.58
C CYS A 46 -16.87 0.46 -15.64
N ALA A 47 -17.42 -0.75 -15.81
CA ALA A 47 -17.02 -1.67 -16.87
C ALA A 47 -17.50 -1.26 -18.28
N SER A 48 -18.49 -0.37 -18.38
CA SER A 48 -19.21 -0.05 -19.61
C SER A 48 -19.20 1.43 -19.99
N ALA A 49 -18.76 2.31 -19.10
CA ALA A 49 -18.72 3.76 -19.31
C ALA A 49 -17.40 4.35 -18.78
N ALA A 50 -16.84 5.32 -19.50
CA ALA A 50 -15.54 5.89 -19.16
C ALA A 50 -15.61 6.77 -17.89
N ARG A 51 -16.63 7.61 -17.76
CA ARG A 51 -16.82 8.51 -16.62
C ARG A 51 -18.11 8.15 -15.87
N VAL A 52 -17.99 7.39 -14.81
CA VAL A 52 -19.10 7.03 -13.94
C VAL A 52 -18.97 7.83 -12.66
N GLY A 53 -20.03 8.53 -12.30
CA GLY A 53 -20.14 9.30 -11.07
C GLY A 53 -21.16 8.72 -10.11
N VAL A 54 -21.16 9.26 -8.90
CA VAL A 54 -22.09 8.88 -7.83
C VAL A 54 -22.78 10.15 -7.31
N PHE A 55 -24.03 10.03 -6.87
CA PHE A 55 -24.76 11.15 -6.32
C PHE A 55 -25.65 10.72 -5.16
N ARG A 56 -25.58 11.44 -4.04
CA ARG A 56 -26.34 11.19 -2.82
C ARG A 56 -27.33 12.35 -2.61
N PRO A 57 -28.61 12.20 -3.00
CA PRO A 57 -29.59 13.29 -2.96
C PRO A 57 -29.86 13.81 -1.55
N ILE A 58 -29.86 12.91 -0.55
CA ILE A 58 -30.16 13.25 0.84
C ILE A 58 -29.11 12.58 1.72
N ALA A 59 -28.40 13.37 2.53
CA ALA A 59 -27.44 12.91 3.53
C ALA A 59 -27.99 13.10 4.95
N ARG A 60 -27.53 12.25 5.89
CA ARG A 60 -27.96 12.25 7.30
C ARG A 60 -27.60 13.52 8.05
N SER A 61 -26.38 14.00 7.87
CA SER A 61 -25.82 15.17 8.55
C SER A 61 -24.77 15.82 7.65
N THR A 62 -24.40 17.06 7.96
CA THR A 62 -23.19 17.74 7.46
C THR A 62 -21.99 17.60 8.41
N GLU A 63 -22.21 17.12 9.64
CA GLU A 63 -21.16 16.95 10.65
C GLU A 63 -20.48 15.57 10.58
N GLU A 64 -21.22 14.53 10.17
CA GLU A 64 -20.69 13.19 9.95
C GLU A 64 -20.73 12.85 8.46
N THR A 65 -19.63 12.29 7.95
CA THR A 65 -19.56 11.87 6.55
C THR A 65 -20.42 10.61 6.30
N ASP A 66 -21.20 10.65 5.22
CA ASP A 66 -21.92 9.49 4.68
C ASP A 66 -20.93 8.44 4.14
N TYR A 67 -20.70 7.41 4.95
CA TYR A 67 -19.80 6.29 4.64
C TYR A 67 -20.15 5.54 3.34
N ILE A 68 -21.41 5.58 2.87
CA ILE A 68 -21.80 4.95 1.61
C ILE A 68 -21.30 5.80 0.45
N LEU A 69 -21.44 7.12 0.55
CA LEU A 69 -20.92 8.04 -0.46
C LEU A 69 -19.39 7.98 -0.53
N GLU A 70 -18.70 7.99 0.62
CA GLU A 70 -17.24 7.84 0.67
C GLU A 70 -16.78 6.54 -0.01
N LEU A 71 -17.39 5.40 0.36
CA LEU A 71 -17.09 4.10 -0.24
C LEU A 71 -17.23 4.13 -1.77
N LEU A 72 -18.31 4.72 -2.26
CA LEU A 72 -18.61 4.72 -3.69
C LEU A 72 -17.71 5.69 -4.47
N LEU A 73 -17.29 6.80 -3.87
CA LEU A 73 -16.34 7.74 -4.49
C LEU A 73 -14.96 7.11 -4.69
N GLU A 74 -14.51 6.22 -3.81
CA GLU A 74 -13.26 5.48 -4.03
C GLU A 74 -13.29 4.53 -5.24
N HIS A 75 -14.50 4.15 -5.68
CA HIS A 75 -14.71 3.16 -6.76
C HIS A 75 -15.26 3.79 -8.05
N THR A 76 -15.33 5.12 -8.10
CA THR A 76 -15.87 5.86 -9.23
C THR A 76 -14.76 6.17 -10.26
N THR A 77 -15.10 6.40 -11.54
CA THR A 77 -14.11 6.82 -12.56
C THR A 77 -14.18 8.29 -12.92
N ALA A 78 -15.22 9.00 -12.49
CA ALA A 78 -15.33 10.45 -12.63
C ALA A 78 -14.58 11.16 -11.49
N ASP A 79 -13.79 12.18 -11.82
CA ASP A 79 -13.10 13.01 -10.83
C ASP A 79 -14.11 13.98 -10.18
N LEU A 80 -14.83 13.50 -9.16
CA LEU A 80 -15.87 14.24 -8.43
C LEU A 80 -15.51 14.32 -6.95
N GLY A 81 -15.67 15.51 -6.37
CA GLY A 81 -15.51 15.69 -4.93
C GLY A 81 -16.68 15.15 -4.11
N TYR A 82 -16.45 14.96 -2.80
CA TYR A 82 -17.48 14.55 -1.84
C TYR A 82 -18.65 15.55 -1.77
N GLU A 83 -18.34 16.83 -1.59
CA GLU A 83 -19.36 17.89 -1.50
C GLU A 83 -20.15 18.08 -2.81
N GLU A 84 -19.49 17.90 -3.95
CA GLU A 84 -20.12 18.00 -5.28
C GLU A 84 -21.13 16.86 -5.52
N SER A 85 -20.89 15.72 -4.88
CA SER A 85 -21.72 14.52 -5.01
C SER A 85 -22.88 14.48 -4.01
N LEU A 86 -23.05 15.53 -3.20
CA LEU A 86 -24.10 15.67 -2.20
C LEU A 86 -25.23 16.59 -2.65
N GLY A 87 -26.47 16.17 -2.42
CA GLY A 87 -27.67 16.98 -2.59
C GLY A 87 -27.93 17.91 -1.40
N VAL A 88 -28.72 17.44 -0.44
CA VAL A 88 -29.15 18.20 0.75
C VAL A 88 -29.16 17.32 2.00
N THR A 89 -29.42 17.88 3.17
CA THR A 89 -29.56 17.13 4.44
C THR A 89 -31.02 16.76 4.72
N TYR A 90 -31.26 15.79 5.62
CA TYR A 90 -32.61 15.50 6.11
C TYR A 90 -33.27 16.73 6.76
N GLU A 91 -32.52 17.55 7.49
CA GLU A 91 -33.04 18.77 8.10
C GLU A 91 -33.59 19.75 7.04
N HIS A 92 -32.89 19.93 5.92
CA HIS A 92 -33.36 20.76 4.81
C HIS A 92 -34.63 20.20 4.18
N VAL A 93 -34.71 18.87 3.97
CA VAL A 93 -35.93 18.22 3.44
C VAL A 93 -37.10 18.40 4.39
N HIS A 94 -36.89 18.33 5.70
CA HIS A 94 -37.94 18.56 6.70
C HIS A 94 -38.39 20.03 6.74
N ALA A 95 -37.48 20.99 6.54
CA ALA A 95 -37.79 22.41 6.56
C ALA A 95 -38.51 22.90 5.29
N ASP A 96 -38.04 22.50 4.11
CA ASP A 96 -38.63 22.88 2.81
C ASP A 96 -38.45 21.75 1.76
N PRO A 97 -39.39 20.80 1.66
CA PRO A 97 -39.31 19.69 0.72
C PRO A 97 -39.23 20.12 -0.77
N GLU A 98 -39.93 21.18 -1.18
CA GLU A 98 -39.95 21.61 -2.58
C GLU A 98 -38.67 22.38 -2.95
N GLY A 99 -38.17 23.22 -2.03
CA GLY A 99 -36.86 23.86 -2.16
C GLY A 99 -35.73 22.84 -2.20
N ALA A 100 -35.75 21.85 -1.31
CA ALA A 100 -34.81 20.74 -1.27
C ALA A 100 -34.79 19.95 -2.59
N LEU A 101 -35.96 19.60 -3.15
CA LEU A 101 -36.05 18.92 -4.44
C LEU A 101 -35.43 19.74 -5.58
N SER A 102 -35.67 21.05 -5.60
CA SER A 102 -35.11 21.96 -6.61
C SER A 102 -33.58 22.03 -6.52
N GLU A 103 -33.04 22.08 -5.31
CA GLU A 103 -31.60 22.06 -5.07
C GLU A 103 -30.96 20.72 -5.46
N ILE A 104 -31.59 19.59 -5.10
CA ILE A 104 -31.16 18.24 -5.49
C ILE A 104 -31.01 18.14 -7.02
N VAL A 105 -32.01 18.60 -7.77
CA VAL A 105 -31.98 18.58 -9.25
C VAL A 105 -30.85 19.45 -9.80
N ALA A 106 -30.66 20.65 -9.25
CA ALA A 106 -29.61 21.56 -9.69
C ALA A 106 -28.21 20.98 -9.48
N ARG A 107 -27.95 20.42 -8.30
CA ARG A 107 -26.66 19.79 -7.97
C ARG A 107 -26.42 18.52 -8.78
N TYR A 108 -27.43 17.67 -8.94
CA TYR A 108 -27.34 16.50 -9.79
C TYR A 108 -26.95 16.86 -11.23
N HIS A 109 -27.49 17.94 -11.81
CA HIS A 109 -27.11 18.35 -13.16
C HIS A 109 -25.64 18.76 -13.31
N GLN A 110 -25.02 19.27 -12.24
CA GLN A 110 -23.59 19.59 -12.24
C GLN A 110 -22.74 18.30 -12.29
N VAL A 111 -23.13 17.28 -11.52
CA VAL A 111 -22.52 15.95 -11.57
C VAL A 111 -22.74 15.29 -12.94
N ALA A 112 -23.99 15.25 -13.39
CA ALA A 112 -24.40 14.67 -14.67
C ALA A 112 -23.66 15.25 -15.88
N ALA A 113 -23.30 16.53 -15.87
CA ALA A 113 -22.55 17.17 -16.96
C ALA A 113 -21.12 16.61 -17.14
N GLN A 114 -20.57 16.02 -16.07
CA GLN A 114 -19.20 15.50 -16.01
C GLN A 114 -19.13 13.99 -16.26
N CYS A 115 -20.26 13.30 -16.24
CA CYS A 115 -20.35 11.84 -16.31
C CYS A 115 -20.99 11.35 -17.62
N ASP A 116 -20.71 10.10 -17.96
CA ASP A 116 -21.41 9.31 -18.97
C ASP A 116 -22.52 8.46 -18.31
N ALA A 117 -22.32 8.06 -17.04
CA ALA A 117 -23.33 7.41 -16.21
C ALA A 117 -23.28 7.86 -14.75
N VAL A 118 -24.42 7.85 -14.04
CA VAL A 118 -24.48 8.25 -12.62
C VAL A 118 -25.27 7.24 -11.78
N VAL A 119 -24.67 6.77 -10.68
CA VAL A 119 -25.38 5.99 -9.64
C VAL A 119 -25.92 6.94 -8.59
N VAL A 120 -27.24 7.00 -8.46
CA VAL A 120 -27.90 7.83 -7.46
C VAL A 120 -28.37 6.96 -6.29
N ILE A 121 -27.91 7.24 -5.07
CA ILE A 121 -28.26 6.44 -3.88
C ILE A 121 -29.32 7.16 -3.04
N GLY A 122 -30.55 6.64 -3.07
CA GLY A 122 -31.67 7.13 -2.27
C GLY A 122 -31.47 6.97 -0.76
N SER A 123 -32.26 7.72 0.00
CA SER A 123 -32.09 7.92 1.44
C SER A 123 -32.29 6.64 2.29
N ASP A 124 -31.73 6.62 3.50
CA ASP A 124 -31.75 5.47 4.41
C ASP A 124 -32.70 5.72 5.60
N TYR A 125 -33.92 5.18 5.51
CA TYR A 125 -34.91 5.07 6.60
C TYR A 125 -34.26 4.78 7.96
N THR A 126 -34.05 5.81 8.78
CA THR A 126 -33.53 5.61 10.15
C THR A 126 -34.33 6.29 11.26
N ASP A 127 -35.26 7.22 10.99
CA ASP A 127 -36.04 7.83 12.07
C ASP A 127 -37.49 8.18 11.68
N VAL A 128 -38.40 7.94 12.62
CA VAL A 128 -39.85 8.03 12.45
C VAL A 128 -40.31 9.49 12.30
N ALA A 129 -40.90 9.85 11.15
CA ALA A 129 -42.21 10.51 10.99
C ALA A 129 -42.30 11.36 9.69
N SER A 130 -42.73 10.78 8.57
CA SER A 130 -43.36 11.51 7.44
C SER A 130 -43.92 10.51 6.39
N PRO A 131 -44.91 10.88 5.54
CA PRO A 131 -45.48 10.00 4.51
C PRO A 131 -44.40 9.36 3.62
N SER A 132 -44.59 8.07 3.30
CA SER A 132 -43.68 7.15 2.57
C SER A 132 -42.43 7.81 1.97
N GLU A 133 -41.30 7.74 2.68
CA GLU A 133 -39.99 8.19 2.19
C GLU A 133 -39.63 7.55 0.83
N LEU A 134 -40.13 6.35 0.53
CA LEU A 134 -40.12 5.77 -0.82
C LEU A 134 -40.81 6.65 -1.88
N GLY A 135 -41.96 7.23 -1.57
CA GLY A 135 -42.67 8.17 -2.46
C GLY A 135 -41.87 9.45 -2.70
N TYR A 136 -41.15 9.95 -1.69
CA TYR A 136 -40.26 11.10 -1.88
C TYR A 136 -39.02 10.75 -2.73
N ASN A 137 -38.40 9.59 -2.50
CA ASN A 137 -37.33 9.06 -3.36
C ASN A 137 -37.82 8.87 -4.81
N ALA A 138 -39.06 8.40 -5.00
CA ALA A 138 -39.68 8.25 -6.31
C ALA A 138 -39.84 9.60 -7.03
N ARG A 139 -40.28 10.64 -6.29
CA ARG A 139 -40.38 12.01 -6.82
C ARG A 139 -39.01 12.55 -7.24
N ILE A 140 -37.96 12.32 -6.45
CA ILE A 140 -36.60 12.72 -6.83
C ILE A 140 -36.21 11.99 -8.11
N ALA A 141 -36.31 10.66 -8.15
CA ALA A 141 -35.92 9.85 -9.31
C ALA A 141 -36.58 10.33 -10.62
N VAL A 142 -37.87 10.68 -10.59
CA VAL A 142 -38.60 11.24 -11.74
C VAL A 142 -38.03 12.58 -12.18
N ASN A 143 -37.74 13.49 -11.25
CA ASN A 143 -37.18 14.81 -11.58
C ASN A 143 -35.74 14.72 -12.11
N LEU A 144 -34.99 13.70 -11.70
CA LEU A 144 -33.65 13.42 -12.25
C LEU A 144 -33.70 12.67 -13.59
N GLY A 145 -34.86 12.13 -13.99
CA GLY A 145 -34.99 11.26 -15.16
C GLY A 145 -34.32 9.90 -14.99
N ALA A 146 -34.09 9.46 -13.75
CA ALA A 146 -33.36 8.24 -13.43
C ALA A 146 -34.34 7.08 -13.15
N PRO A 147 -34.30 5.96 -13.91
CA PRO A 147 -35.07 4.77 -13.57
C PRO A 147 -34.63 4.16 -12.24
N VAL A 148 -35.60 3.60 -11.50
CA VAL A 148 -35.43 3.12 -10.12
C VAL A 148 -35.04 1.64 -10.10
N LEU A 149 -33.92 1.33 -9.47
CA LEU A 149 -33.57 -0.01 -9.01
C LEU A 149 -34.07 -0.18 -7.56
N LEU A 150 -35.11 -0.99 -7.38
CA LEU A 150 -35.75 -1.17 -6.09
C LEU A 150 -35.03 -2.24 -5.27
N ALA A 151 -34.49 -1.87 -4.10
CA ALA A 151 -33.88 -2.78 -3.14
C ALA A 151 -34.86 -3.13 -2.01
N VAL A 152 -35.17 -4.41 -1.83
CA VAL A 152 -36.06 -4.90 -0.76
C VAL A 152 -35.30 -5.87 0.17
N ARG A 153 -35.69 -5.92 1.45
CA ARG A 153 -35.08 -6.84 2.43
C ARG A 153 -35.76 -8.21 2.36
N GLY A 154 -34.97 -9.27 2.22
CA GLY A 154 -35.41 -10.66 2.31
C GLY A 154 -35.32 -11.28 3.71
N ALA A 155 -34.54 -10.68 4.62
CA ALA A 155 -34.19 -11.33 5.88
C ALA A 155 -35.43 -11.55 6.76
N ARG A 156 -35.61 -12.80 7.23
CA ARG A 156 -36.76 -13.26 8.03
C ARG A 156 -38.11 -13.09 7.32
N ARG A 157 -38.17 -13.30 6.00
CA ARG A 157 -39.39 -13.28 5.19
C ARG A 157 -39.41 -14.47 4.23
N THR A 158 -40.60 -15.01 3.95
CA THR A 158 -40.75 -16.06 2.93
C THR A 158 -40.72 -15.46 1.51
N PRO A 159 -40.50 -16.26 0.46
CA PRO A 159 -40.56 -15.79 -0.93
C PRO A 159 -41.82 -14.99 -1.28
N GLU A 160 -42.99 -15.41 -0.79
CA GLU A 160 -44.26 -14.73 -1.03
C GLU A 160 -44.34 -13.37 -0.32
N GLU A 161 -43.83 -13.27 0.91
CA GLU A 161 -43.80 -12.02 1.66
C GLU A 161 -42.87 -10.99 1.00
N VAL A 162 -41.73 -11.44 0.46
CA VAL A 162 -40.82 -10.58 -0.32
C VAL A 162 -41.51 -10.08 -1.60
N ALA A 163 -42.21 -10.96 -2.32
CA ALA A 163 -42.94 -10.59 -3.53
C ALA A 163 -44.09 -9.61 -3.25
N GLN A 164 -44.85 -9.81 -2.16
CA GLN A 164 -45.91 -8.90 -1.73
C GLN A 164 -45.36 -7.52 -1.38
N LEU A 165 -44.24 -7.45 -0.65
CA LEU A 165 -43.58 -6.18 -0.35
C LEU A 165 -43.11 -5.47 -1.62
N ALA A 166 -42.50 -6.19 -2.55
CA ALA A 166 -42.08 -5.63 -3.83
C ALA A 166 -43.29 -5.06 -4.60
N GLN A 167 -44.40 -5.79 -4.69
CA GLN A 167 -45.62 -5.33 -5.38
C GLN A 167 -46.22 -4.06 -4.74
N LEU A 168 -46.24 -3.97 -3.41
CA LEU A 168 -46.67 -2.76 -2.69
C LEU A 168 -45.77 -1.57 -3.04
N CYS A 169 -44.45 -1.75 -3.04
CA CYS A 169 -43.50 -0.71 -3.39
C CYS A 169 -43.63 -0.28 -4.86
N ILE A 170 -43.89 -1.21 -5.77
CA ILE A 170 -44.14 -0.91 -7.19
C ILE A 170 -45.41 -0.08 -7.37
N GLY A 171 -46.47 -0.38 -6.60
CA GLY A 171 -47.68 0.44 -6.55
C GLY A 171 -47.38 1.89 -6.16
N GLU A 172 -46.55 2.08 -5.13
CA GLU A 172 -46.10 3.41 -4.67
C GLU A 172 -45.27 4.15 -5.73
N LEU A 173 -44.28 3.48 -6.33
CA LEU A 173 -43.46 4.05 -7.41
C LEU A 173 -44.33 4.46 -8.62
N THR A 174 -45.31 3.64 -8.97
CA THR A 174 -46.24 3.90 -10.08
C THR A 174 -47.15 5.10 -9.77
N ALA A 175 -47.62 5.24 -8.53
CA ALA A 175 -48.43 6.38 -8.09
C ALA A 175 -47.68 7.71 -8.22
N HIS A 176 -46.35 7.69 -8.11
CA HIS A 176 -45.46 8.84 -8.32
C HIS A 176 -44.86 8.93 -9.74
N HIS A 177 -45.31 8.09 -10.67
CA HIS A 177 -44.81 8.02 -12.06
C HIS A 177 -43.31 7.68 -12.19
N ALA A 178 -42.70 7.06 -11.18
CA ALA A 178 -41.32 6.60 -11.25
C ALA A 178 -41.20 5.32 -12.10
N HIS A 179 -40.24 5.29 -13.01
CA HIS A 179 -40.01 4.13 -13.89
C HIS A 179 -39.15 3.09 -13.17
N LEU A 180 -39.72 1.91 -12.91
CA LEU A 180 -38.99 0.78 -12.32
C LEU A 180 -38.09 0.10 -13.35
N LEU A 181 -36.80 -0.04 -13.03
CA LEU A 181 -35.80 -0.73 -13.84
C LEU A 181 -35.82 -2.24 -13.59
N ALA A 182 -35.68 -2.61 -12.32
CA ALA A 182 -35.53 -3.97 -11.80
C ALA A 182 -35.72 -3.99 -10.27
N VAL A 183 -35.85 -5.19 -9.69
CA VAL A 183 -35.95 -5.41 -8.24
C VAL A 183 -34.80 -6.28 -7.75
N ILE A 184 -34.14 -5.89 -6.65
CA ILE A 184 -33.15 -6.73 -5.98
C ILE A 184 -33.64 -7.00 -4.56
N ALA A 185 -33.94 -8.27 -4.26
CA ALA A 185 -34.17 -8.72 -2.90
C ALA A 185 -32.85 -9.13 -2.26
N ASN A 186 -32.40 -8.36 -1.27
CA ASN A 186 -31.12 -8.58 -0.61
C ASN A 186 -31.31 -9.13 0.80
N ARG A 187 -30.31 -9.85 1.30
CA ARG A 187 -30.35 -10.57 2.58
C ARG A 187 -31.43 -11.65 2.63
N CYS A 188 -31.64 -12.36 1.53
CA CYS A 188 -32.54 -13.49 1.51
C CYS A 188 -31.91 -14.69 2.23
N ASP A 189 -32.72 -15.63 2.70
CA ASP A 189 -32.23 -16.92 3.17
C ASP A 189 -31.41 -17.58 2.04
N PRO A 190 -30.14 -17.97 2.26
CA PRO A 190 -29.31 -18.64 1.26
C PRO A 190 -29.97 -19.87 0.62
N ASP A 191 -30.82 -20.58 1.37
CA ASP A 191 -31.49 -21.80 0.90
C ASP A 191 -32.75 -21.51 0.05
N GLU A 192 -33.27 -20.28 0.07
CA GLU A 192 -34.52 -19.89 -0.62
C GLU A 192 -34.31 -18.90 -1.79
N LEU A 193 -33.06 -18.61 -2.17
CA LEU A 193 -32.73 -17.60 -3.19
C LEU A 193 -33.50 -17.74 -4.51
N ASP A 194 -33.50 -18.94 -5.08
CA ASP A 194 -34.12 -19.19 -6.37
C ASP A 194 -35.66 -19.09 -6.27
N ALA A 195 -36.24 -19.52 -5.14
CA ALA A 195 -37.68 -19.38 -4.87
C ALA A 195 -38.08 -17.90 -4.71
N VAL A 196 -37.26 -17.08 -4.04
CA VAL A 196 -37.47 -15.62 -3.93
C VAL A 196 -37.41 -14.98 -5.32
N THR A 197 -36.41 -15.34 -6.14
CA THR A 197 -36.27 -14.80 -7.50
C THR A 197 -37.47 -15.17 -8.38
N GLU A 198 -37.95 -16.42 -8.29
CA GLU A 198 -39.14 -16.89 -9.02
C GLU A 198 -40.41 -16.14 -8.57
N ALA A 199 -40.62 -15.98 -7.27
CA ALA A 199 -41.77 -15.26 -6.72
C ALA A 199 -41.80 -13.78 -7.18
N LEU A 200 -40.63 -13.14 -7.26
CA LEU A 200 -40.47 -11.79 -7.79
C LEU A 200 -40.74 -11.68 -9.29
N GLY A 201 -40.74 -12.79 -10.04
CA GLY A 201 -41.15 -12.81 -11.46
C GLY A 201 -42.56 -12.26 -11.69
N SER A 202 -43.44 -12.34 -10.68
CA SER A 202 -44.78 -11.72 -10.69
C SER A 202 -44.77 -10.19 -10.82
N THR A 203 -43.64 -9.52 -10.60
CA THR A 203 -43.50 -8.06 -10.71
C THR A 203 -43.38 -7.55 -12.15
N GLY A 204 -43.08 -8.43 -13.13
CA GLY A 204 -42.99 -8.06 -14.55
C GLY A 204 -41.71 -7.31 -14.95
N VAL A 205 -40.74 -7.17 -14.06
CA VAL A 205 -39.39 -6.63 -14.33
C VAL A 205 -38.32 -7.66 -13.96
N PRO A 206 -37.07 -7.53 -14.45
CA PRO A 206 -35.97 -8.35 -13.99
C PRO A 206 -35.84 -8.26 -12.47
N ALA A 207 -35.65 -9.41 -11.85
CA ALA A 207 -35.50 -9.52 -10.42
C ALA A 207 -34.35 -10.47 -10.08
N TRP A 208 -33.63 -10.14 -9.02
CA TRP A 208 -32.53 -10.97 -8.51
C TRP A 208 -32.59 -11.04 -6.99
N SER A 209 -32.14 -12.16 -6.43
CA SER A 209 -32.00 -12.37 -5.00
C SER A 209 -30.53 -12.46 -4.59
N LEU A 210 -30.15 -11.74 -3.54
CA LEU A 210 -28.84 -11.80 -2.90
C LEU A 210 -28.96 -12.44 -1.50
N PRO A 211 -28.04 -13.34 -1.11
CA PRO A 211 -28.06 -14.00 0.19
C PRO A 211 -27.75 -13.05 1.35
N GLU A 212 -28.24 -13.39 2.53
CA GLU A 212 -27.73 -12.84 3.78
C GLU A 212 -26.34 -13.43 4.06
N ILE A 213 -25.32 -12.57 4.03
CA ILE A 213 -23.95 -12.96 4.37
C ILE A 213 -23.57 -12.35 5.72
N PRO A 214 -23.30 -13.18 6.74
CA PRO A 214 -22.96 -12.70 8.09
C PRO A 214 -21.79 -11.71 8.10
N LEU A 215 -20.77 -11.93 7.27
CA LEU A 215 -19.60 -11.07 7.16
C LEU A 215 -19.95 -9.62 6.77
N LEU A 216 -20.96 -9.39 5.93
CA LEU A 216 -21.32 -8.05 5.46
C LEU A 216 -21.95 -7.17 6.55
N ILE A 217 -22.45 -7.78 7.62
CA ILE A 217 -23.06 -7.10 8.77
C ILE A 217 -22.24 -7.25 10.06
N ALA A 218 -21.21 -8.08 10.04
CA ALA A 218 -20.35 -8.37 11.19
C ALA A 218 -19.51 -7.13 11.56
N PRO A 219 -19.56 -6.66 12.81
CA PRO A 219 -18.70 -5.57 13.26
C PRO A 219 -17.25 -6.05 13.37
N THR A 220 -16.30 -5.15 13.16
CA THR A 220 -14.89 -5.36 13.45
C THR A 220 -14.65 -5.33 14.96
N MET A 221 -13.53 -5.90 15.43
CA MET A 221 -13.14 -5.76 16.83
C MET A 221 -12.89 -4.29 17.22
N ALA A 222 -12.50 -3.42 16.28
CA ALA A 222 -12.40 -1.98 16.48
C ALA A 222 -13.79 -1.31 16.68
N GLU A 223 -14.76 -1.62 15.82
CA GLU A 223 -16.14 -1.12 15.99
C GLU A 223 -16.75 -1.62 17.32
N LEU A 224 -16.44 -2.87 17.71
CA LEU A 224 -16.84 -3.41 19.00
C LEU A 224 -16.17 -2.66 20.16
N LEU A 225 -14.86 -2.39 20.08
CA LEU A 225 -14.10 -1.63 21.07
C LEU A 225 -14.72 -0.25 21.33
N GLU A 226 -15.06 0.48 20.27
CA GLU A 226 -15.70 1.79 20.37
C GLU A 226 -17.11 1.67 20.98
N SER A 227 -17.92 0.72 20.50
CA SER A 227 -19.31 0.56 20.96
C SER A 227 -19.45 0.17 22.43
N ILE A 228 -18.43 -0.49 23.00
CA ILE A 228 -18.43 -0.90 24.41
C ILE A 228 -17.65 0.09 25.30
N ASP A 229 -17.20 1.22 24.75
CA ASP A 229 -16.32 2.19 25.43
C ASP A 229 -15.12 1.50 26.10
N GLY A 230 -14.42 0.67 25.31
CA GLY A 230 -13.40 -0.26 25.80
C GLY A 230 -11.96 0.16 25.49
N SER A 231 -11.02 -0.63 26.00
CA SER A 231 -9.58 -0.54 25.71
C SER A 231 -8.99 -1.89 25.34
N LEU A 232 -7.91 -1.91 24.53
CA LEU A 232 -7.16 -3.14 24.22
C LEU A 232 -6.27 -3.52 25.42
N PHE A 233 -6.51 -4.69 26.01
CA PHE A 233 -5.72 -5.22 27.12
C PHE A 233 -4.48 -5.99 26.65
N SER A 234 -4.64 -6.83 25.64
CA SER A 234 -3.57 -7.68 25.07
C SER A 234 -3.96 -8.14 23.67
N GLY A 235 -3.01 -8.61 22.87
CA GLY A 235 -3.22 -8.98 21.48
C GLY A 235 -2.57 -8.00 20.50
N ASP A 236 -2.62 -8.38 19.24
CA ASP A 236 -2.09 -7.62 18.11
C ASP A 236 -3.09 -6.52 17.69
N PRO A 237 -2.71 -5.23 17.73
CA PRO A 237 -3.56 -4.15 17.25
C PRO A 237 -4.00 -4.30 15.79
N GLU A 238 -3.19 -4.92 14.92
CA GLU A 238 -3.54 -5.12 13.51
C GLU A 238 -4.75 -6.06 13.34
N LEU A 239 -4.99 -6.94 14.32
CA LEU A 239 -6.13 -7.85 14.31
C LEU A 239 -7.43 -7.19 14.80
N LEU A 240 -7.42 -5.91 15.19
CA LEU A 240 -8.64 -5.17 15.51
C LEU A 240 -9.56 -4.96 14.28
N HIS A 241 -9.00 -5.03 13.07
CA HIS A 241 -9.77 -4.95 11.83
C HIS A 241 -10.54 -6.25 11.51
N ARG A 242 -10.29 -7.33 12.25
CA ARG A 242 -10.97 -8.61 12.04
C ARG A 242 -12.45 -8.52 12.40
N GLU A 243 -13.31 -9.11 11.56
CA GLU A 243 -14.75 -9.14 11.79
C GLU A 243 -15.17 -10.20 12.82
N ALA A 244 -15.98 -9.78 13.79
CA ALA A 244 -16.66 -10.64 14.74
C ALA A 244 -17.94 -11.19 14.10
N LEU A 245 -17.83 -12.34 13.46
CA LEU A 245 -18.96 -13.02 12.79
C LEU A 245 -20.06 -13.43 13.78
N ARG A 246 -19.69 -13.65 15.05
CA ARG A 246 -20.61 -14.05 16.11
C ARG A 246 -20.16 -13.52 17.45
N VAL A 247 -21.09 -12.95 18.21
CA VAL A 247 -20.88 -12.59 19.63
C VAL A 247 -21.42 -13.71 20.52
N MET A 248 -20.60 -14.19 21.45
CA MET A 248 -20.98 -15.20 22.43
C MET A 248 -20.73 -14.70 23.86
N VAL A 249 -21.71 -14.87 24.74
CA VAL A 249 -21.52 -14.62 26.17
C VAL A 249 -21.03 -15.91 26.85
N GLY A 250 -19.77 -15.90 27.30
CA GLY A 250 -19.08 -17.00 27.98
C GLY A 250 -19.49 -17.17 29.45
N GLY A 251 -20.78 -17.34 29.73
CA GLY A 251 -21.28 -17.53 31.10
C GLY A 251 -21.04 -18.93 31.67
N MET A 252 -20.87 -19.94 30.81
CA MET A 252 -20.68 -21.36 31.18
C MET A 252 -19.22 -21.67 31.56
N THR A 253 -18.94 -22.92 31.95
CA THR A 253 -17.55 -23.42 32.12
C THR A 253 -16.81 -23.44 30.78
N ALA A 254 -15.47 -23.40 30.82
CA ALA A 254 -14.63 -23.38 29.62
C ALA A 254 -14.92 -24.54 28.66
N GLU A 255 -15.14 -25.75 29.18
CA GLU A 255 -15.48 -26.96 28.41
C GLU A 255 -16.70 -26.74 27.50
N HIS A 256 -17.78 -26.18 28.03
CA HIS A 256 -19.00 -25.93 27.28
C HIS A 256 -18.89 -24.73 26.32
N ILE A 257 -18.00 -23.78 26.61
CA ILE A 257 -17.70 -22.70 25.67
C ILE A 257 -16.97 -23.28 24.45
N LEU A 258 -15.97 -24.13 24.67
CA LEU A 258 -15.19 -24.79 23.60
C LEU A 258 -16.07 -25.59 22.64
N GLU A 259 -17.07 -26.32 23.13
CA GLU A 259 -18.04 -27.08 22.32
C GLU A 259 -18.88 -26.21 21.35
N ARG A 260 -18.95 -24.90 21.60
CA ARG A 260 -19.84 -23.97 20.88
C ARG A 260 -19.09 -22.95 20.03
N LEU A 261 -17.75 -22.96 20.08
CA LEU A 261 -16.93 -22.06 19.29
C LEU A 261 -17.14 -22.31 17.81
N THR A 262 -17.21 -21.21 17.06
CA THR A 262 -17.22 -21.19 15.60
C THR A 262 -16.21 -20.18 15.11
N GLU A 263 -15.83 -20.24 13.83
CA GLU A 263 -14.88 -19.30 13.23
C GLU A 263 -15.33 -17.84 13.42
N GLY A 264 -14.38 -16.95 13.71
CA GLY A 264 -14.63 -15.52 13.90
C GLY A 264 -15.52 -15.17 15.10
N THR A 265 -15.65 -16.07 16.09
CA THR A 265 -16.41 -15.78 17.31
C THR A 265 -15.64 -14.80 18.20
N VAL A 266 -16.34 -13.80 18.74
CA VAL A 266 -15.88 -12.98 19.88
C VAL A 266 -16.55 -13.49 21.15
N VAL A 267 -15.76 -13.69 22.21
CA VAL A 267 -16.26 -14.22 23.48
C VAL A 267 -16.26 -13.12 24.55
N ILE A 268 -17.45 -12.78 25.05
CA ILE A 268 -17.63 -11.87 26.19
C ILE A 268 -17.55 -12.69 27.48
N ALA A 269 -16.58 -12.40 28.36
CA ALA A 269 -16.44 -13.08 29.64
C ALA A 269 -16.01 -12.11 30.75
N PRO A 270 -16.51 -12.26 31.99
CA PRO A 270 -16.01 -11.45 33.11
C PRO A 270 -14.52 -11.64 33.34
N ALA A 271 -13.78 -10.56 33.66
CA ALA A 271 -12.32 -10.63 33.80
C ALA A 271 -11.82 -11.51 34.96
N ASP A 272 -12.67 -11.86 35.91
CA ASP A 272 -12.38 -12.80 37.00
C ASP A 272 -12.51 -14.29 36.60
N ARG A 273 -13.08 -14.59 35.43
CA ARG A 273 -13.13 -15.93 34.81
C ARG A 273 -11.82 -16.27 34.10
N SER A 274 -10.75 -16.32 34.87
CA SER A 274 -9.37 -16.53 34.38
C SER A 274 -9.20 -17.84 33.58
N GLU A 275 -9.95 -18.89 33.91
CA GLU A 275 -9.93 -20.16 33.20
C GLU A 275 -10.55 -20.08 31.81
N VAL A 276 -11.57 -19.22 31.61
CA VAL A 276 -12.17 -18.98 30.29
C VAL A 276 -11.17 -18.24 29.40
N LEU A 277 -10.53 -17.20 29.94
CA LEU A 277 -9.50 -16.42 29.24
C LEU A 277 -8.38 -17.33 28.70
N LEU A 278 -7.80 -18.16 29.57
CA LEU A 278 -6.74 -19.08 29.19
C LEU A 278 -7.21 -20.15 28.18
N ALA A 279 -8.42 -20.68 28.36
CA ALA A 279 -8.97 -21.67 27.44
C ALA A 279 -9.18 -21.09 26.04
N MET A 280 -9.69 -19.86 25.93
CA MET A 280 -9.94 -19.20 24.65
C MET A 280 -8.64 -18.86 23.91
N VAL A 281 -7.64 -18.34 24.63
CA VAL A 281 -6.30 -18.08 24.06
C VAL A 281 -5.68 -19.38 23.54
N ASN A 282 -5.71 -20.45 24.34
CA ASN A 282 -5.15 -21.73 23.90
C ASN A 282 -5.95 -22.36 22.75
N ALA A 283 -7.27 -22.21 22.73
CA ALA A 283 -8.11 -22.70 21.63
C ALA A 283 -7.81 -21.98 20.32
N HIS A 284 -7.58 -20.66 20.35
CA HIS A 284 -7.19 -19.90 19.17
C HIS A 284 -5.86 -20.37 18.56
N GLU A 285 -4.91 -20.80 19.41
CA GLU A 285 -3.59 -21.29 18.98
C GLU A 285 -3.56 -22.79 18.62
N ALA A 286 -4.57 -23.55 19.06
CA ALA A 286 -4.60 -25.01 18.93
C ALA A 286 -5.09 -25.47 17.54
N GLU A 287 -4.40 -26.46 16.98
CA GLU A 287 -4.82 -27.12 15.74
C GLU A 287 -6.16 -27.86 15.93
N GLY A 288 -7.08 -27.68 14.99
CA GLY A 288 -8.42 -28.30 15.03
C GLY A 288 -9.49 -27.52 15.80
N PHE A 289 -9.15 -26.37 16.39
CA PHE A 289 -10.10 -25.44 16.99
C PHE A 289 -10.35 -24.22 16.08
N PRO A 290 -11.52 -23.56 16.20
CA PRO A 290 -11.82 -22.37 15.39
C PRO A 290 -10.99 -21.15 15.76
N SER A 291 -10.65 -20.34 14.75
CA SER A 291 -9.92 -19.08 14.96
C SER A 291 -10.86 -17.96 15.43
N LEU A 292 -10.70 -17.57 16.70
CA LEU A 292 -11.48 -16.50 17.33
C LEU A 292 -11.21 -15.11 16.72
N ALA A 293 -12.22 -14.24 16.74
CA ALA A 293 -12.07 -12.81 16.41
C ALA A 293 -11.46 -12.01 17.57
N GLY A 294 -11.83 -12.36 18.80
CA GLY A 294 -11.30 -11.72 20.00
C GLY A 294 -11.99 -12.16 21.28
N ILE A 295 -11.60 -11.55 22.38
CA ILE A 295 -12.21 -11.73 23.70
C ILE A 295 -12.58 -10.34 24.22
N ILE A 296 -13.76 -10.18 24.83
CA ILE A 296 -14.17 -8.96 25.52
C ILE A 296 -14.28 -9.28 27.00
N MET A 297 -13.37 -8.73 27.80
CA MET A 297 -13.39 -8.81 29.25
C MET A 297 -14.25 -7.70 29.83
N ASN A 298 -15.32 -8.06 30.53
CA ASN A 298 -16.29 -7.10 31.03
C ASN A 298 -16.29 -7.03 32.57
N GLY A 299 -16.89 -5.97 33.12
CA GLY A 299 -17.06 -5.75 34.56
C GLY A 299 -16.01 -4.86 35.23
N GLY A 300 -15.19 -4.12 34.47
CA GLY A 300 -14.24 -3.13 35.01
C GLY A 300 -13.12 -3.71 35.88
N LEU A 301 -12.84 -5.00 35.72
CA LEU A 301 -11.79 -5.72 36.44
C LEU A 301 -10.67 -6.12 35.47
N THR A 302 -9.45 -6.25 35.99
CA THR A 302 -8.33 -6.88 35.28
C THR A 302 -8.14 -8.32 35.75
N PRO A 303 -7.57 -9.22 34.92
CA PRO A 303 -7.24 -10.57 35.35
C PRO A 303 -6.34 -10.59 36.60
N HIS A 304 -6.43 -11.67 37.40
CA HIS A 304 -5.57 -11.85 38.57
C HIS A 304 -4.08 -11.67 38.19
N PRO A 305 -3.23 -11.03 39.02
CA PRO A 305 -1.85 -10.69 38.64
C PRO A 305 -1.01 -11.87 38.15
N SER A 306 -1.22 -13.08 38.68
CA SER A 306 -0.54 -14.29 38.18
C SER A 306 -0.98 -14.69 36.78
N ILE A 307 -2.25 -14.48 36.44
CA ILE A 307 -2.83 -14.74 35.11
C ILE A 307 -2.36 -13.66 34.15
N ALA A 308 -2.35 -12.39 34.56
CA ALA A 308 -1.78 -11.30 33.76
C ALA A 308 -0.30 -11.54 33.42
N LYS A 309 0.51 -12.02 34.37
CA LYS A 309 1.91 -12.43 34.12
C LYS A 309 2.00 -13.59 33.14
N LEU A 310 1.11 -14.58 33.25
CA LEU A 310 1.05 -15.72 32.34
C LEU A 310 0.66 -15.26 30.91
N MET A 311 -0.31 -14.37 30.77
CA MET A 311 -0.70 -13.77 29.49
C MET A 311 0.43 -12.95 28.86
N ALA A 312 1.15 -12.15 29.65
CA ALA A 312 2.34 -11.42 29.19
C ALA A 312 3.46 -12.36 28.73
N GLY A 313 3.58 -13.55 29.32
CA GLY A 313 4.52 -14.58 28.91
C GLY A 313 4.10 -15.32 27.63
N LEU A 314 2.80 -15.62 27.49
CA LEU A 314 2.23 -16.31 26.33
C LEU A 314 2.20 -15.44 25.06
N LYS A 315 2.10 -14.10 25.23
CA LYS A 315 2.04 -13.13 24.13
C LYS A 315 1.03 -13.52 23.04
N PRO A 316 -0.24 -13.73 23.42
CA PRO A 316 -1.26 -14.11 22.45
C PRO A 316 -1.41 -13.02 21.38
N ARG A 317 -1.59 -13.43 20.12
CA ARG A 317 -1.94 -12.48 19.03
C ARG A 317 -3.40 -12.06 19.09
N LEU A 318 -4.29 -12.95 19.57
CA LEU A 318 -5.73 -12.71 19.68
C LEU A 318 -6.05 -11.40 20.44
N PRO A 319 -6.82 -10.45 19.86
CA PRO A 319 -7.26 -9.25 20.56
C PRO A 319 -8.12 -9.55 21.79
N ILE A 320 -7.74 -8.97 22.93
CA ILE A 320 -8.43 -9.07 24.21
C ILE A 320 -8.79 -7.65 24.64
N LEU A 321 -10.07 -7.31 24.60
CA LEU A 321 -10.60 -6.00 24.98
C LEU A 321 -11.03 -5.99 26.45
N THR A 322 -11.08 -4.81 27.04
CA THR A 322 -11.63 -4.55 28.39
C THR A 322 -12.67 -3.46 28.36
N THR A 323 -13.76 -3.61 29.12
CA THR A 323 -14.81 -2.59 29.31
C THR A 323 -15.30 -2.55 30.76
N ASP A 324 -15.71 -1.37 31.20
CA ASP A 324 -16.32 -1.14 32.51
C ASP A 324 -17.80 -1.59 32.56
N LEU A 325 -18.39 -1.92 31.40
CA LEU A 325 -19.78 -2.36 31.30
C LEU A 325 -20.03 -3.73 31.95
N GLY A 326 -21.25 -3.91 32.48
CA GLY A 326 -21.74 -5.22 32.94
C GLY A 326 -22.08 -6.16 31.78
N THR A 327 -22.20 -7.47 32.04
CA THR A 327 -22.33 -8.49 30.98
C THR A 327 -23.51 -8.24 30.04
N PHE A 328 -24.65 -7.83 30.58
CA PHE A 328 -25.85 -7.54 29.78
C PHE A 328 -25.62 -6.31 28.88
N ASP A 329 -25.06 -5.24 29.43
CA ASP A 329 -24.81 -3.99 28.70
C ASP A 329 -23.75 -4.18 27.62
N THR A 330 -22.65 -4.90 27.93
CA THR A 330 -21.64 -5.28 26.93
C THR A 330 -22.23 -6.13 25.81
N ALA A 331 -23.04 -7.14 26.14
CA ALA A 331 -23.67 -7.99 25.13
C ALA A 331 -24.69 -7.23 24.29
N SER A 332 -25.46 -6.32 24.90
CA SER A 332 -26.43 -5.49 24.19
C SER A 332 -25.73 -4.49 23.27
N ALA A 333 -24.66 -3.83 23.73
CA ALA A 333 -23.84 -2.95 22.92
C ALA A 333 -23.26 -3.73 21.72
N ALA A 334 -22.53 -4.82 21.98
CA ALA A 334 -21.92 -5.65 20.94
C ALA A 334 -22.93 -6.23 19.92
N ALA A 335 -24.15 -6.57 20.37
CA ALA A 335 -25.20 -7.07 19.48
C ALA A 335 -25.89 -5.97 18.66
N GLN A 336 -25.86 -4.72 19.13
CA GLN A 336 -26.37 -3.56 18.40
C GLN A 336 -25.32 -2.94 17.48
N THR A 337 -24.03 -3.20 17.73
CA THR A 337 -22.92 -2.80 16.86
C THR A 337 -23.05 -3.52 15.52
N ARG A 338 -23.21 -2.74 14.47
CA ARG A 338 -23.32 -3.26 13.11
C ARG A 338 -22.08 -2.92 12.34
N GLY A 339 -21.49 -3.92 11.70
CA GLY A 339 -20.46 -3.69 10.73
C GLY A 339 -21.02 -2.96 9.52
N ARG A 340 -20.32 -1.93 9.07
CA ARG A 340 -20.64 -1.23 7.82
C ARG A 340 -19.75 -1.73 6.69
N VAL A 341 -20.25 -1.71 5.46
CA VAL A 341 -19.39 -1.78 4.26
C VAL A 341 -18.94 -0.34 4.03
N ALA A 342 -17.73 -0.03 4.44
CA ALA A 342 -17.14 1.30 4.39
C ALA A 342 -15.69 1.19 3.88
N VAL A 343 -15.08 2.35 3.61
CA VAL A 343 -13.65 2.47 3.31
C VAL A 343 -12.82 1.72 4.37
N GLY A 344 -11.82 0.94 3.93
CA GLY A 344 -10.98 0.12 4.81
C GLY A 344 -11.54 -1.27 5.17
N SER A 345 -12.80 -1.59 4.84
CA SER A 345 -13.37 -2.93 5.03
C SER A 345 -13.23 -3.81 3.79
N GLN A 346 -12.00 -3.99 3.29
CA GLN A 346 -11.75 -4.62 1.98
C GLN A 346 -12.42 -5.99 1.82
N ARG A 347 -12.41 -6.83 2.87
CA ARG A 347 -13.05 -8.15 2.85
C ARG A 347 -14.56 -8.06 2.63
N LYS A 348 -15.23 -7.06 3.22
CA LYS A 348 -16.66 -6.81 3.00
C LYS A 348 -16.93 -6.28 1.59
N ILE A 349 -16.06 -5.40 1.08
CA ILE A 349 -16.14 -4.86 -0.29
C ILE A 349 -16.01 -6.01 -1.31
N ASP A 350 -14.99 -6.85 -1.17
CA ASP A 350 -14.74 -8.01 -2.04
C ASP A 350 -15.92 -9.00 -2.00
N THR A 351 -16.47 -9.26 -0.80
CA THR A 351 -17.69 -10.05 -0.61
C THR A 351 -18.89 -9.43 -1.34
N ALA A 352 -19.13 -8.14 -1.15
CA ALA A 352 -20.28 -7.43 -1.70
C ALA A 352 -20.24 -7.44 -3.24
N LEU A 353 -19.08 -7.16 -3.81
CA LEU A 353 -18.85 -7.23 -5.26
C LEU A 353 -19.07 -8.65 -5.78
N SER A 354 -18.48 -9.67 -5.14
CA SER A 354 -18.63 -11.07 -5.53
C SER A 354 -20.09 -11.52 -5.58
N VAL A 355 -20.89 -11.17 -4.57
CA VAL A 355 -22.32 -11.52 -4.52
C VAL A 355 -23.10 -10.90 -5.68
N MET A 356 -22.87 -9.62 -5.95
CA MET A 356 -23.49 -8.91 -7.08
C MET A 356 -23.09 -9.57 -8.40
N GLU A 357 -21.80 -9.86 -8.56
CA GLU A 357 -21.20 -10.53 -9.70
C GLU A 357 -21.71 -11.96 -9.94
N LEU A 358 -22.15 -12.67 -8.91
CA LEU A 358 -22.65 -14.05 -8.99
C LEU A 358 -24.14 -14.14 -9.23
N ARG A 359 -24.92 -13.18 -8.72
CA ARG A 359 -26.40 -13.27 -8.69
C ARG A 359 -27.11 -12.26 -9.58
N VAL A 360 -26.45 -11.19 -10.00
CA VAL A 360 -27.06 -10.15 -10.84
C VAL A 360 -26.52 -10.24 -12.26
N ASP A 361 -27.43 -10.37 -13.22
CA ASP A 361 -27.11 -10.42 -14.64
C ASP A 361 -26.81 -9.02 -15.18
N ALA A 362 -25.52 -8.67 -15.20
CA ALA A 362 -25.03 -7.35 -15.62
C ALA A 362 -25.45 -6.98 -17.05
N PRO A 363 -25.28 -7.83 -18.09
CA PRO A 363 -25.79 -7.56 -19.44
C PRO A 363 -27.26 -7.12 -19.48
N THR A 364 -28.16 -7.84 -18.80
CA THR A 364 -29.59 -7.53 -18.76
C THR A 364 -29.86 -6.18 -18.09
N LEU A 365 -29.14 -5.86 -17.01
CA LEU A 365 -29.26 -4.58 -16.32
C LEU A 365 -28.76 -3.40 -17.19
N LEU A 366 -27.60 -3.55 -17.83
CA LEU A 366 -26.96 -2.53 -18.64
C LEU A 366 -27.72 -2.25 -19.94
N GLU A 367 -28.28 -3.27 -20.60
CA GLU A 367 -29.10 -3.10 -21.81
C GLU A 367 -30.31 -2.19 -21.54
N ARG A 368 -30.95 -2.36 -20.37
CA ARG A 368 -32.09 -1.53 -19.96
C ARG A 368 -31.70 -0.08 -19.62
N LEU A 369 -30.45 0.16 -19.24
CA LEU A 369 -29.87 1.49 -19.02
C LEU A 369 -29.42 2.17 -20.32
N LYS A 370 -29.51 1.48 -21.48
CA LYS A 370 -29.21 1.99 -22.84
C LYS A 370 -27.84 2.66 -22.97
N LEU A 371 -26.82 2.11 -22.33
CA LEU A 371 -25.46 2.67 -22.35
C LEU A 371 -24.80 2.51 -23.73
N PRO A 372 -24.14 3.55 -24.28
CA PRO A 372 -23.35 3.44 -25.50
C PRO A 372 -22.03 2.66 -25.25
N ILE A 373 -21.55 1.95 -26.28
CA ILE A 373 -20.26 1.24 -26.22
C ILE A 373 -19.12 2.27 -26.20
N PRO A 374 -18.23 2.25 -25.20
CA PRO A 374 -17.18 3.25 -25.06
C PRO A 374 -16.05 3.08 -26.09
N SER A 375 -15.46 4.19 -26.54
CA SER A 375 -14.28 4.22 -27.42
C SER A 375 -12.94 4.15 -26.68
N VAL A 376 -12.99 4.18 -25.34
CA VAL A 376 -11.85 4.26 -24.42
C VAL A 376 -11.96 3.12 -23.42
N VAL A 377 -10.85 2.44 -23.14
CA VAL A 377 -10.77 1.36 -22.14
C VAL A 377 -9.93 1.85 -20.98
N THR A 378 -10.59 2.12 -19.84
CA THR A 378 -9.90 2.50 -18.60
C THR A 378 -9.29 1.26 -17.93
N PRO A 379 -8.33 1.42 -17.00
CA PRO A 379 -7.75 0.30 -16.24
C PRO A 379 -8.79 -0.55 -15.51
N GLN A 380 -9.81 0.08 -14.91
CA GLN A 380 -10.88 -0.60 -14.19
C GLN A 380 -11.79 -1.41 -15.14
N MET A 381 -12.10 -0.87 -16.33
CA MET A 381 -12.83 -1.61 -17.37
C MET A 381 -12.05 -2.85 -17.80
N PHE A 382 -10.75 -2.69 -18.01
CA PHE A 382 -9.85 -3.76 -18.41
C PHE A 382 -9.80 -4.88 -17.35
N GLU A 383 -9.64 -4.52 -16.08
CA GLU A 383 -9.64 -5.48 -14.96
C GLU A 383 -10.98 -6.24 -14.86
N TYR A 384 -12.10 -5.53 -14.90
CA TYR A 384 -13.42 -6.16 -14.83
C TYR A 384 -13.64 -7.16 -15.97
N GLN A 385 -13.33 -6.77 -17.21
CA GLN A 385 -13.46 -7.64 -18.38
C GLN A 385 -12.60 -8.89 -18.26
N LEU A 386 -11.39 -8.77 -17.68
CA LEU A 386 -10.53 -9.93 -17.43
C LEU A 386 -11.11 -10.87 -16.38
N VAL A 387 -11.64 -10.33 -15.28
CA VAL A 387 -12.26 -11.13 -14.22
C VAL A 387 -13.51 -11.84 -14.73
N ASP A 388 -14.42 -11.14 -15.42
CA ASP A 388 -15.62 -11.74 -16.00
C ASP A 388 -15.27 -12.86 -16.99
N ARG A 389 -14.26 -12.65 -17.85
CA ARG A 389 -13.81 -13.69 -18.78
C ARG A 389 -13.23 -14.91 -18.05
N ALA A 390 -12.39 -14.69 -17.04
CA ALA A 390 -11.80 -15.77 -16.26
C ALA A 390 -12.86 -16.57 -15.50
N ARG A 391 -13.91 -15.92 -14.97
CA ARG A 391 -15.04 -16.58 -14.31
C ARG A 391 -15.86 -17.46 -15.24
N ARG A 392 -16.03 -17.07 -16.51
CA ARG A 392 -16.76 -17.86 -17.51
C ARG A 392 -16.04 -19.14 -17.93
N ASP A 393 -14.71 -19.14 -17.91
CA ASP A 393 -13.86 -20.29 -18.25
C ASP A 393 -12.76 -20.44 -17.20
N ARG A 394 -13.17 -20.88 -16.00
CA ARG A 394 -12.28 -21.02 -14.84
C ARG A 394 -11.16 -22.02 -15.16
N LYS A 395 -9.93 -21.57 -14.96
CA LYS A 395 -8.72 -22.40 -15.09
C LYS A 395 -8.19 -22.79 -13.72
N HIS A 396 -7.48 -23.90 -13.67
CA HIS A 396 -6.78 -24.36 -12.47
C HIS A 396 -5.36 -23.79 -12.42
N ILE A 397 -5.09 -22.95 -11.42
CA ILE A 397 -3.81 -22.26 -11.24
C ILE A 397 -3.09 -22.75 -9.99
N VAL A 398 -1.81 -23.09 -10.10
CA VAL A 398 -0.96 -23.41 -8.94
C VAL A 398 -0.19 -22.17 -8.46
N LEU A 399 -0.19 -21.96 -7.15
CA LEU A 399 0.50 -20.89 -6.43
C LEU A 399 1.61 -21.50 -5.53
N PRO A 400 2.88 -21.46 -5.96
CA PRO A 400 3.95 -22.17 -5.26
C PRO A 400 4.35 -21.62 -3.89
N GLU A 401 4.05 -20.36 -3.61
CA GLU A 401 4.60 -19.60 -2.48
C GLU A 401 3.55 -19.42 -1.36
N GLY A 402 2.98 -20.53 -0.86
CA GLY A 402 1.92 -20.51 0.16
C GLY A 402 2.32 -19.93 1.52
N GLY A 403 3.60 -19.66 1.76
CA GLY A 403 4.08 -18.97 2.95
C GLY A 403 4.12 -17.44 2.83
N ASP A 404 3.81 -16.86 1.67
CA ASP A 404 3.80 -15.41 1.46
C ASP A 404 2.39 -14.82 1.69
N ASP A 405 2.28 -13.84 2.59
CA ASP A 405 1.01 -13.22 2.96
C ASP A 405 0.29 -12.58 1.75
N ARG A 406 1.03 -12.02 0.78
CA ARG A 406 0.44 -11.41 -0.42
C ARG A 406 -0.21 -12.46 -1.31
N ILE A 407 0.42 -13.63 -1.41
CA ILE A 407 -0.12 -14.77 -2.17
C ILE A 407 -1.39 -15.30 -1.50
N LEU A 408 -1.42 -15.44 -0.17
CA LEU A 408 -2.61 -15.87 0.55
C LEU A 408 -3.77 -14.89 0.40
N ARG A 409 -3.52 -13.58 0.56
CA ARG A 409 -4.54 -12.55 0.35
C ARG A 409 -5.09 -12.57 -1.08
N ALA A 410 -4.21 -12.69 -2.08
CA ALA A 410 -4.63 -12.80 -3.48
C ALA A 410 -5.44 -14.08 -3.76
N ALA A 411 -5.01 -15.22 -3.20
CA ALA A 411 -5.72 -16.49 -3.33
C ALA A 411 -7.14 -16.40 -2.76
N GLY A 412 -7.30 -15.81 -1.57
CA GLY A 412 -8.61 -15.55 -0.96
C GLY A 412 -9.54 -14.77 -1.88
N ARG A 413 -9.06 -13.66 -2.45
CA ARG A 413 -9.86 -12.83 -3.38
C ARG A 413 -10.27 -13.59 -4.64
N LEU A 414 -9.36 -14.35 -5.24
CA LEU A 414 -9.63 -15.12 -6.45
C LEU A 414 -10.64 -16.25 -6.21
N LEU A 415 -10.55 -16.94 -5.07
CA LEU A 415 -11.49 -17.99 -4.67
C LEU A 415 -12.88 -17.40 -4.38
N GLN A 416 -12.92 -16.30 -3.62
CA GLN A 416 -14.17 -15.64 -3.24
C GLN A 416 -14.93 -15.11 -4.46
N ARG A 417 -14.23 -14.58 -5.46
CA ARG A 417 -14.81 -14.12 -6.74
C ARG A 417 -14.98 -15.25 -7.77
N GLN A 418 -14.62 -16.49 -7.42
CA GLN A 418 -14.67 -17.67 -8.29
C GLN A 418 -13.95 -17.47 -9.64
N VAL A 419 -12.80 -16.80 -9.62
CA VAL A 419 -12.03 -16.44 -10.84
C VAL A 419 -11.27 -17.64 -11.40
N ALA A 420 -10.73 -18.48 -10.52
CA ALA A 420 -9.92 -19.63 -10.86
C ALA A 420 -10.06 -20.72 -9.79
N GLU A 421 -9.81 -21.97 -10.17
CA GLU A 421 -9.52 -23.03 -9.21
C GLU A 421 -8.06 -22.91 -8.79
N LEU A 422 -7.75 -23.10 -7.51
CA LEU A 422 -6.39 -22.93 -7.00
C LEU A 422 -5.84 -24.21 -6.37
N THR A 423 -4.53 -24.41 -6.52
CA THR A 423 -3.74 -25.26 -5.61
C THR A 423 -2.62 -24.43 -5.03
N ILE A 424 -2.48 -24.43 -3.70
CA ILE A 424 -1.41 -23.71 -3.00
C ILE A 424 -0.33 -24.72 -2.59
N LEU A 425 0.94 -24.42 -2.82
CA LEU A 425 2.03 -25.29 -2.37
C LEU A 425 2.57 -24.81 -1.02
N GLY A 426 2.78 -25.76 -0.10
CA GLY A 426 3.28 -25.50 1.24
C GLY A 426 2.78 -26.51 2.27
N ASP A 427 3.20 -26.34 3.52
CA ASP A 427 2.69 -27.14 4.63
C ASP A 427 1.22 -26.77 4.92
N ALA A 428 0.33 -27.75 4.83
CA ALA A 428 -1.12 -27.50 4.89
C ALA A 428 -1.58 -26.87 6.21
N ALA A 429 -0.99 -27.27 7.34
CA ALA A 429 -1.33 -26.74 8.65
C ALA A 429 -0.83 -25.30 8.81
N ALA A 430 0.40 -25.00 8.38
CA ALA A 430 0.98 -23.67 8.43
C ALA A 430 0.24 -22.68 7.50
N VAL A 431 -0.03 -23.09 6.27
CA VAL A 431 -0.74 -22.26 5.27
C VAL A 431 -2.16 -21.91 5.75
N ARG A 432 -2.93 -22.90 6.21
CA ARG A 432 -4.30 -22.65 6.68
C ARG A 432 -4.35 -21.79 7.94
N ARG A 433 -3.44 -22.03 8.88
CA ARG A 433 -3.31 -21.21 10.09
C ARG A 433 -2.98 -19.76 9.73
N ARG A 434 -2.00 -19.54 8.83
CA ARG A 434 -1.63 -18.18 8.42
C ARG A 434 -2.76 -17.49 7.66
N ALA A 435 -3.46 -18.19 6.78
CA ALA A 435 -4.64 -17.65 6.12
C ALA A 435 -5.74 -17.25 7.13
N ALA A 436 -6.01 -18.11 8.12
CA ALA A 436 -6.98 -17.81 9.17
C ALA A 436 -6.58 -16.60 10.03
N GLU A 437 -5.29 -16.44 10.37
CA GLU A 437 -4.76 -15.25 11.04
C GLU A 437 -5.01 -13.98 10.20
N LEU A 438 -4.78 -14.05 8.89
CA LEU A 438 -5.00 -12.96 7.94
C LEU A 438 -6.48 -12.69 7.63
N GLY A 439 -7.42 -13.47 8.18
CA GLY A 439 -8.84 -13.38 7.86
C GLY A 439 -9.18 -13.86 6.44
N VAL A 440 -8.32 -14.65 5.83
CA VAL A 440 -8.49 -15.20 4.48
C VAL A 440 -9.15 -16.58 4.56
N ASP A 441 -10.29 -16.73 3.88
CA ASP A 441 -10.93 -18.03 3.69
C ASP A 441 -10.38 -18.71 2.43
N LEU A 442 -9.75 -19.86 2.61
CA LEU A 442 -9.24 -20.69 1.51
C LEU A 442 -10.25 -21.78 1.10
N GLY A 443 -11.38 -21.94 1.80
CA GLY A 443 -12.36 -22.99 1.53
C GLY A 443 -11.73 -24.39 1.45
N ASP A 444 -12.24 -25.22 0.53
CA ASP A 444 -11.72 -26.56 0.25
C ASP A 444 -10.52 -26.58 -0.72
N THR A 445 -9.84 -25.43 -0.88
CA THR A 445 -8.66 -25.32 -1.76
C THR A 445 -7.60 -26.33 -1.37
N GLN A 446 -7.05 -26.99 -2.38
CA GLN A 446 -6.02 -27.99 -2.19
C GLN A 446 -4.71 -27.32 -1.75
N VAL A 447 -4.16 -27.75 -0.62
CA VAL A 447 -2.80 -27.39 -0.19
C VAL A 447 -1.91 -28.63 -0.28
N LEU A 448 -0.88 -28.57 -1.12
CA LEU A 448 0.04 -29.68 -1.35
C LEU A 448 1.43 -29.33 -0.84
N ASP A 449 2.00 -30.19 -0.01
CA ASP A 449 3.41 -30.08 0.39
C ASP A 449 4.29 -30.90 -0.58
N PRO A 450 5.20 -30.25 -1.35
CA PRO A 450 6.11 -30.94 -2.27
C PRO A 450 7.05 -31.95 -1.60
N ARG A 451 7.17 -31.96 -0.26
CA ARG A 451 8.02 -32.91 0.46
C ARG A 451 7.30 -34.21 0.82
N THR A 452 5.97 -34.15 0.95
CA THR A 452 5.15 -35.27 1.45
C THR A 452 4.07 -35.71 0.47
N SER A 453 3.83 -34.95 -0.60
CA SER A 453 2.84 -35.26 -1.62
C SER A 453 3.11 -36.60 -2.33
N GLU A 454 2.02 -37.32 -2.63
CA GLU A 454 2.07 -38.55 -3.42
C GLU A 454 2.60 -38.33 -4.86
N HIS A 455 2.54 -37.09 -5.36
CA HIS A 455 2.98 -36.75 -6.71
C HIS A 455 4.50 -36.72 -6.88
N VAL A 456 5.28 -36.66 -5.79
CA VAL A 456 6.76 -36.54 -5.85
C VAL A 456 7.38 -37.69 -6.63
N GLY A 457 6.90 -38.92 -6.41
CA GLY A 457 7.39 -40.11 -7.12
C GLY A 457 7.20 -40.02 -8.64
N PRO A 458 5.94 -39.93 -9.12
CA PRO A 458 5.64 -39.77 -10.54
C PRO A 458 6.32 -38.55 -11.19
N PHE A 459 6.39 -37.42 -10.48
CA PHE A 459 7.04 -36.21 -11.00
C PHE A 459 8.55 -36.39 -11.18
N ALA A 460 9.20 -37.08 -10.23
CA ALA A 460 10.63 -37.38 -10.32
C ALA A 460 10.96 -38.32 -11.48
N GLU A 461 10.12 -39.34 -11.73
CA GLU A 461 10.28 -40.24 -12.87
C GLU A 461 10.17 -39.49 -14.20
N GLU A 462 9.18 -38.60 -14.33
CA GLU A 462 8.99 -37.81 -15.54
C GLU A 462 10.12 -36.79 -15.74
N TYR A 463 10.55 -36.10 -14.68
CA TYR A 463 11.67 -35.17 -14.75
C TYR A 463 12.98 -35.87 -15.16
N ALA A 464 13.25 -37.06 -14.61
CA ALA A 464 14.38 -37.89 -15.00
C ALA A 464 14.30 -38.30 -16.48
N ARG A 465 13.10 -38.63 -16.99
CA ARG A 465 12.88 -38.91 -18.42
C ARG A 465 13.19 -37.71 -19.30
N LEU A 466 12.64 -36.53 -18.98
CA LEU A 466 12.86 -35.27 -19.72
C LEU A 466 14.34 -34.86 -19.75
N ARG A 467 15.08 -35.15 -18.67
CA ARG A 467 16.50 -34.77 -18.48
C ARG A 467 17.47 -35.95 -18.61
N SER A 468 17.04 -37.08 -19.17
CA SER A 468 17.84 -38.28 -19.37
C SER A 468 19.14 -38.01 -20.17
N HIS A 469 19.05 -37.16 -21.20
CA HIS A 469 20.19 -36.69 -22.00
C HIS A 469 21.27 -35.92 -21.21
N LYS A 470 20.96 -35.45 -19.99
CA LYS A 470 21.89 -34.79 -19.06
C LYS A 470 22.31 -35.70 -17.89
N GLY A 471 21.95 -36.99 -17.93
CA GLY A 471 22.30 -37.96 -16.89
C GLY A 471 21.49 -37.84 -15.59
N MET A 472 20.26 -37.33 -15.66
CA MET A 472 19.38 -37.21 -14.49
C MET A 472 18.90 -38.59 -14.00
N SER A 473 19.14 -38.93 -12.73
CA SER A 473 18.60 -40.12 -12.06
C SER A 473 17.29 -39.81 -11.35
N VAL A 474 16.47 -40.83 -11.09
CA VAL A 474 15.19 -40.68 -10.38
C VAL A 474 15.40 -40.17 -8.94
N ASP A 475 16.43 -40.65 -8.24
CA ASP A 475 16.70 -40.21 -6.85
C ASP A 475 17.08 -38.72 -6.79
N ARG A 476 17.92 -38.24 -7.72
CA ARG A 476 18.25 -36.82 -7.81
C ARG A 476 17.05 -35.99 -8.28
N ALA A 477 16.21 -36.55 -9.14
CA ALA A 477 14.99 -35.89 -9.56
C ALA A 477 14.01 -35.71 -8.39
N ARG A 478 13.94 -36.64 -7.43
CA ARG A 478 13.12 -36.49 -6.21
C ARG A 478 13.56 -35.30 -5.37
N GLU A 479 14.87 -35.09 -5.22
CA GLU A 479 15.40 -33.91 -4.50
C GLU A 479 14.96 -32.62 -5.21
N VAL A 480 15.04 -32.57 -6.54
CA VAL A 480 14.59 -31.39 -7.31
C VAL A 480 13.08 -31.18 -7.20
N MET A 481 12.28 -32.25 -7.15
CA MET A 481 10.82 -32.14 -7.00
C MET A 481 10.38 -31.69 -5.59
N SER A 482 11.28 -31.62 -4.61
CA SER A 482 10.97 -31.00 -3.31
C SER A 482 10.96 -29.46 -3.36
N ASP A 483 11.46 -28.86 -4.45
CA ASP A 483 11.40 -27.43 -4.71
C ASP A 483 10.02 -27.04 -5.27
N ILE A 484 9.39 -26.03 -4.66
CA ILE A 484 8.05 -25.56 -4.97
C ILE A 484 7.89 -25.10 -6.43
N SER A 485 8.89 -24.45 -7.02
CA SER A 485 8.84 -23.93 -8.39
C SER A 485 8.94 -25.07 -9.41
N TYR A 486 9.79 -26.07 -9.14
CA TYR A 486 9.87 -27.28 -9.97
C TYR A 486 8.60 -28.14 -9.87
N PHE A 487 8.08 -28.31 -8.65
CA PHE A 487 6.86 -29.08 -8.40
C PHE A 487 5.65 -28.45 -9.11
N GLY A 488 5.44 -27.13 -8.93
CA GLY A 488 4.36 -26.40 -9.60
C GLY A 488 4.50 -26.44 -11.13
N THR A 489 5.71 -26.30 -11.67
CA THR A 489 5.95 -26.42 -13.12
C THR A 489 5.62 -27.82 -13.64
N MET A 490 5.90 -28.87 -12.86
CA MET A 490 5.55 -30.24 -13.25
C MET A 490 4.05 -30.50 -13.22
N MET A 491 3.32 -29.91 -12.27
CA MET A 491 1.84 -29.94 -12.27
C MET A 491 1.28 -29.36 -13.57
N VAL A 492 1.81 -28.22 -14.02
CA VAL A 492 1.42 -27.62 -15.31
C VAL A 492 1.80 -28.53 -16.49
N HIS A 493 3.01 -29.10 -16.48
CA HIS A 493 3.48 -30.01 -17.54
C HIS A 493 2.58 -31.23 -17.72
N LEU A 494 2.18 -31.86 -16.62
CA LEU A 494 1.33 -33.06 -16.62
C LEU A 494 -0.16 -32.75 -16.77
N GLY A 495 -0.55 -31.48 -16.82
CA GLY A 495 -1.94 -31.06 -16.97
C GLY A 495 -2.76 -31.26 -15.70
N ILE A 496 -2.11 -31.30 -14.54
CA ILE A 496 -2.76 -31.27 -13.22
C ILE A 496 -3.22 -29.86 -12.92
N ALA A 497 -2.48 -28.84 -13.36
CA ALA A 497 -2.90 -27.44 -13.37
C ALA A 497 -2.82 -26.89 -14.81
N ASP A 498 -3.65 -25.92 -15.14
CA ASP A 498 -3.63 -25.22 -16.42
C ASP A 498 -2.48 -24.20 -16.50
N GLY A 499 -2.10 -23.60 -15.37
CA GLY A 499 -1.00 -22.63 -15.30
C GLY A 499 -0.43 -22.40 -13.90
N MET A 500 0.66 -21.64 -13.84
CA MET A 500 1.36 -21.29 -12.59
C MET A 500 1.67 -19.79 -12.52
N VAL A 501 1.57 -19.21 -11.32
CA VAL A 501 2.02 -17.86 -11.01
C VAL A 501 2.95 -17.92 -9.79
N SER A 502 4.18 -17.42 -9.92
CA SER A 502 5.24 -17.51 -8.89
C SER A 502 6.20 -16.33 -8.98
N GLY A 503 7.05 -16.09 -7.98
CA GLY A 503 8.10 -15.05 -8.00
C GLY A 503 7.93 -13.92 -6.98
N ALA A 504 6.97 -14.04 -6.05
CA ALA A 504 6.79 -13.09 -4.96
C ALA A 504 7.94 -13.16 -3.93
N ALA A 505 8.45 -14.38 -3.66
CA ALA A 505 9.53 -14.64 -2.71
C ALA A 505 10.85 -15.03 -3.39
N HIS A 506 10.79 -15.61 -4.60
CA HIS A 506 11.96 -16.13 -5.31
C HIS A 506 12.52 -15.18 -6.38
N THR A 507 13.68 -15.52 -6.92
CA THR A 507 14.25 -14.76 -8.04
C THR A 507 13.59 -15.16 -9.36
N THR A 508 13.39 -14.22 -10.28
CA THR A 508 12.93 -14.50 -11.66
C THR A 508 13.68 -15.67 -12.29
N ALA A 509 15.00 -15.76 -12.10
CA ALA A 509 15.80 -16.88 -12.59
C ALA A 509 15.39 -18.24 -11.98
N HIS A 510 15.07 -18.28 -10.68
CA HIS A 510 14.55 -19.47 -10.00
C HIS A 510 13.12 -19.82 -10.46
N THR A 511 12.27 -18.83 -10.72
CA THR A 511 10.91 -19.01 -11.25
C THR A 511 10.89 -19.57 -12.67
N ILE A 512 11.71 -19.02 -13.58
CA ILE A 512 11.61 -19.32 -15.02
C ILE A 512 12.44 -20.54 -15.46
N ARG A 513 13.52 -20.85 -14.73
CA ARG A 513 14.41 -21.97 -15.09
C ARG A 513 13.69 -23.32 -15.18
N PRO A 514 12.82 -23.70 -14.23
CA PRO A 514 12.01 -24.93 -14.35
C PRO A 514 11.21 -24.97 -15.65
N SER A 515 10.59 -23.84 -16.04
CA SER A 515 9.80 -23.71 -17.27
C SER A 515 10.63 -23.98 -18.53
N PHE A 516 11.88 -23.50 -18.57
CA PHE A 516 12.80 -23.82 -19.68
C PHE A 516 13.21 -25.29 -19.71
N GLU A 517 13.36 -25.94 -18.56
CA GLU A 517 13.78 -27.34 -18.47
C GLU A 517 12.64 -28.33 -18.77
N ILE A 518 11.40 -28.00 -18.37
CA ILE A 518 10.23 -28.89 -18.39
C ILE A 518 9.24 -28.52 -19.52
N ILE A 519 8.75 -27.28 -19.56
CA ILE A 519 7.68 -26.84 -20.47
C ILE A 519 8.20 -26.57 -21.89
N LYS A 520 9.36 -25.90 -21.98
CA LYS A 520 10.02 -25.48 -23.23
C LYS A 520 9.18 -24.50 -24.07
N THR A 521 9.76 -24.02 -25.17
CA THR A 521 9.09 -23.10 -26.10
C THR A 521 8.06 -23.81 -26.98
N GLN A 522 7.09 -23.04 -27.47
CA GLN A 522 6.15 -23.49 -28.50
C GLN A 522 6.87 -23.82 -29.82
N PRO A 523 6.34 -24.76 -30.63
CA PRO A 523 6.86 -25.01 -31.96
C PRO A 523 6.90 -23.73 -32.81
N GLY A 524 8.07 -23.40 -33.36
CA GLY A 524 8.26 -22.19 -34.18
C GLY A 524 8.64 -20.92 -33.41
N VAL A 525 8.70 -20.97 -32.08
CA VAL A 525 9.21 -19.87 -31.23
C VAL A 525 10.60 -20.22 -30.71
N SER A 526 11.59 -19.38 -31.04
CA SER A 526 12.99 -19.66 -30.70
C SER A 526 13.37 -19.22 -29.27
N THR A 527 12.60 -18.34 -28.64
CA THR A 527 12.93 -17.75 -27.33
C THR A 527 11.67 -17.37 -26.55
N VAL A 528 11.70 -17.62 -25.24
CA VAL A 528 10.66 -17.14 -24.30
C VAL A 528 10.93 -15.68 -24.00
N SER A 529 9.88 -14.86 -24.04
CA SER A 529 9.96 -13.43 -23.76
C SER A 529 8.91 -13.01 -22.74
N SER A 530 8.81 -11.71 -22.48
CA SER A 530 7.83 -11.16 -21.54
C SER A 530 7.03 -10.03 -22.18
N VAL A 531 5.86 -9.72 -21.61
CA VAL A 531 5.16 -8.47 -21.89
C VAL A 531 4.60 -7.88 -20.61
N PHE A 532 4.64 -6.55 -20.50
CA PHE A 532 3.89 -5.79 -19.51
C PHE A 532 2.69 -5.14 -20.17
N LEU A 533 1.54 -5.22 -19.50
CA LEU A 533 0.36 -4.45 -19.86
C LEU A 533 0.41 -3.16 -19.04
N MET A 534 0.63 -2.05 -19.72
CA MET A 534 0.71 -0.70 -19.15
C MET A 534 -0.68 -0.07 -19.20
N CYS A 535 -1.36 -0.07 -18.06
CA CYS A 535 -2.68 0.51 -17.89
C CYS A 535 -2.53 2.01 -17.57
N LEU A 536 -2.66 2.84 -18.61
CA LEU A 536 -2.76 4.29 -18.51
C LEU A 536 -4.22 4.68 -18.23
N SER A 537 -4.46 5.94 -17.86
CA SER A 537 -5.80 6.43 -17.50
C SER A 537 -6.84 6.29 -18.63
N ASP A 538 -6.40 6.30 -19.89
CA ASP A 538 -7.25 6.30 -21.09
C ASP A 538 -7.02 5.10 -22.03
N ARG A 539 -6.05 4.23 -21.77
CA ARG A 539 -5.74 3.07 -22.63
C ARG A 539 -4.84 2.05 -21.97
N VAL A 540 -4.82 0.85 -22.52
CA VAL A 540 -3.88 -0.22 -22.16
C VAL A 540 -2.91 -0.48 -23.31
N LEU A 541 -1.62 -0.39 -23.03
CA LEU A 541 -0.54 -0.64 -24.00
C LEU A 541 0.23 -1.91 -23.62
N ALA A 542 0.84 -2.58 -24.59
CA ALA A 542 1.66 -3.76 -24.36
C ALA A 542 3.15 -3.47 -24.61
N TYR A 543 3.99 -3.64 -23.59
CA TYR A 543 5.43 -3.37 -23.64
C TYR A 543 6.18 -4.69 -23.70
N GLY A 544 6.70 -5.02 -24.89
CA GLY A 544 7.33 -6.27 -25.24
C GLY A 544 8.80 -6.36 -24.79
N ASP A 545 9.07 -7.45 -24.10
CA ASP A 545 10.29 -7.92 -23.45
C ASP A 545 11.08 -6.91 -22.59
N CYS A 546 10.52 -6.59 -21.43
CA CYS A 546 11.15 -5.73 -20.43
C CYS A 546 11.72 -6.50 -19.23
N ALA A 547 11.74 -7.84 -19.27
CA ALA A 547 12.17 -8.67 -18.14
C ALA A 547 13.04 -9.90 -18.47
N VAL A 548 13.02 -10.46 -19.69
CA VAL A 548 13.58 -11.79 -19.94
C VAL A 548 14.81 -11.79 -20.84
N VAL A 549 14.74 -11.26 -22.07
CA VAL A 549 15.86 -11.37 -23.04
C VAL A 549 16.75 -10.14 -22.99
N PRO A 550 18.03 -10.25 -22.54
CA PRO A 550 18.91 -9.09 -22.37
C PRO A 550 19.23 -8.33 -23.67
N ASP A 551 19.63 -9.06 -24.71
CA ASP A 551 19.98 -8.52 -26.03
C ASP A 551 19.49 -9.48 -27.12
N PRO A 552 18.29 -9.28 -27.67
CA PRO A 552 17.70 -10.17 -28.68
C PRO A 552 18.35 -10.00 -30.06
N THR A 553 18.53 -11.10 -30.80
CA THR A 553 18.86 -11.04 -32.23
C THR A 553 17.67 -10.55 -33.06
N SER A 554 17.88 -10.20 -34.33
CA SER A 554 16.80 -9.77 -35.23
C SER A 554 15.67 -10.80 -35.35
N GLU A 555 16.00 -12.09 -35.38
CA GLU A 555 15.01 -13.18 -35.39
C GLU A 555 14.25 -13.27 -34.07
N GLN A 556 14.94 -13.17 -32.92
CA GLN A 556 14.31 -13.19 -31.61
C GLN A 556 13.40 -11.97 -31.41
N LEU A 557 13.84 -10.79 -31.86
CA LEU A 557 13.05 -9.56 -31.78
C LEU A 557 11.77 -9.65 -32.63
N ALA A 558 11.82 -10.32 -33.78
CA ALA A 558 10.64 -10.64 -34.58
C ALA A 558 9.71 -11.64 -33.87
N ASP A 559 10.26 -12.66 -33.21
CA ASP A 559 9.48 -13.63 -32.41
C ASP A 559 8.78 -12.94 -31.22
N ILE A 560 9.47 -12.01 -30.53
CA ILE A 560 8.94 -11.19 -29.43
C ILE A 560 7.76 -10.34 -29.94
N ALA A 561 7.94 -9.66 -31.08
CA ALA A 561 6.89 -8.82 -31.67
C ALA A 561 5.62 -9.60 -32.01
N ILE A 562 5.76 -10.76 -32.65
CA ILE A 562 4.63 -11.63 -33.02
C ILE A 562 3.95 -12.18 -31.77
N SER A 563 4.71 -12.61 -30.76
CA SER A 563 4.17 -13.13 -29.49
C SER A 563 3.45 -12.05 -28.68
N SER A 564 4.00 -10.83 -28.67
CA SER A 564 3.39 -9.65 -28.05
C SER A 564 2.11 -9.21 -28.73
N ALA A 565 2.04 -9.27 -30.07
CA ALA A 565 0.81 -9.00 -30.81
C ALA A 565 -0.29 -10.03 -30.50
N GLN A 566 0.06 -11.32 -30.48
CA GLN A 566 -0.88 -12.40 -30.12
C GLN A 566 -1.39 -12.22 -28.69
N THR A 567 -0.51 -11.94 -27.73
CA THR A 567 -0.89 -11.69 -26.35
C THR A 567 -1.79 -10.47 -26.25
N SER A 568 -1.44 -9.36 -26.91
CA SER A 568 -2.26 -8.13 -26.91
C SER A 568 -3.68 -8.40 -27.40
N SER A 569 -3.83 -9.14 -28.51
CA SER A 569 -5.15 -9.56 -29.02
C SER A 569 -5.91 -10.47 -28.04
N GLN A 570 -5.22 -11.37 -27.34
CA GLN A 570 -5.84 -12.17 -26.27
C GLN A 570 -6.31 -11.30 -25.09
N PHE A 571 -5.76 -10.12 -24.89
CA PHE A 571 -6.22 -9.15 -23.88
C PHE A 571 -7.19 -8.10 -24.45
N GLY A 572 -7.67 -8.26 -25.69
CA GLY A 572 -8.63 -7.32 -26.30
C GLY A 572 -8.00 -6.02 -26.81
N ILE A 573 -6.67 -5.97 -26.93
CA ILE A 573 -5.92 -4.83 -27.44
C ILE A 573 -5.64 -5.07 -28.94
N ASP A 574 -6.12 -4.16 -29.80
CA ASP A 574 -5.85 -4.19 -31.25
C ASP A 574 -4.34 -3.99 -31.51
N PRO A 575 -3.62 -4.97 -32.08
CA PRO A 575 -2.16 -4.94 -32.13
C PRO A 575 -1.63 -4.03 -33.26
N ARG A 576 -1.06 -2.89 -32.87
CA ARG A 576 -0.31 -1.96 -33.74
C ARG A 576 1.12 -1.87 -33.22
N ILE A 577 2.03 -2.53 -33.92
CA ILE A 577 3.36 -2.88 -33.41
C ILE A 577 4.39 -1.81 -33.80
N ALA A 578 4.91 -1.09 -32.82
CA ALA A 578 6.06 -0.20 -32.96
C ALA A 578 7.35 -0.94 -32.56
N MET A 579 8.25 -1.15 -33.52
CA MET A 579 9.58 -1.71 -33.29
C MET A 579 10.54 -0.55 -32.97
N LEU A 580 10.83 -0.36 -31.68
CA LEU A 580 11.46 0.85 -31.18
C LEU A 580 12.96 0.93 -31.50
N SER A 581 13.41 2.14 -31.84
CA SER A 581 14.82 2.47 -32.06
C SER A 581 15.07 3.96 -31.81
N TYR A 582 16.34 4.37 -31.66
CA TYR A 582 16.69 5.78 -31.53
C TYR A 582 16.56 6.57 -32.84
N SER A 583 16.29 5.90 -33.97
CA SER A 583 16.05 6.52 -35.29
C SER A 583 14.71 6.07 -35.88
N THR A 584 14.11 6.92 -36.72
CA THR A 584 12.84 6.63 -37.41
C THR A 584 13.08 6.48 -38.92
N GLY A 585 12.57 5.40 -39.54
CA GLY A 585 12.65 5.20 -40.99
C GLY A 585 14.08 5.00 -41.53
N ASP A 586 14.41 5.66 -42.65
CA ASP A 586 15.70 5.51 -43.35
C ASP A 586 16.80 6.49 -42.90
N SER A 587 16.52 7.38 -41.94
CA SER A 587 17.42 8.49 -41.60
C SER A 587 18.64 8.10 -40.76
N GLY A 588 18.69 6.89 -40.20
CA GLY A 588 19.76 6.43 -39.32
C GLY A 588 20.38 5.11 -39.77
N SER A 589 21.69 4.98 -39.57
CA SER A 589 22.48 3.77 -39.86
C SER A 589 23.24 3.35 -38.60
N GLY A 590 23.30 2.06 -38.31
CA GLY A 590 24.01 1.53 -37.15
C GLY A 590 23.51 0.14 -36.76
N ALA A 591 24.34 -0.63 -36.05
CA ALA A 591 24.08 -2.04 -35.75
C ALA A 591 22.69 -2.27 -35.11
N ASP A 592 22.30 -1.44 -34.14
CA ASP A 592 20.99 -1.57 -33.47
C ASP A 592 19.81 -1.15 -34.35
N VAL A 593 19.99 -0.16 -35.22
CA VAL A 593 18.94 0.28 -36.17
C VAL A 593 18.76 -0.78 -37.25
N ASP A 594 19.85 -1.37 -37.74
CA ASP A 594 19.84 -2.43 -38.74
C ASP A 594 19.23 -3.73 -38.17
N LYS A 595 19.50 -4.02 -36.88
CA LYS A 595 18.86 -5.11 -36.12
C LYS A 595 17.34 -4.97 -36.11
N VAL A 596 16.83 -3.80 -35.70
CA VAL A 596 15.39 -3.51 -35.65
C VAL A 596 14.76 -3.52 -37.05
N ARG A 597 15.45 -2.99 -38.06
CA ARG A 597 15.00 -3.00 -39.46
C ARG A 597 14.87 -4.41 -40.01
N ALA A 598 15.88 -5.27 -39.77
CA ALA A 598 15.86 -6.67 -40.15
C ALA A 598 14.71 -7.42 -39.44
N ALA A 599 14.53 -7.21 -38.14
CA ALA A 599 13.43 -7.79 -37.38
C ALA A 599 12.06 -7.37 -37.93
N THR A 600 11.88 -6.07 -38.23
CA THR A 600 10.62 -5.54 -38.79
C THR A 600 10.28 -6.21 -40.12
N LYS A 601 11.28 -6.42 -40.99
CA LYS A 601 11.10 -7.14 -42.26
C LYS A 601 10.67 -8.59 -42.03
N LEU A 602 11.30 -9.27 -41.07
CA LEU A 602 10.94 -10.65 -40.70
C LEU A 602 9.50 -10.75 -40.19
N VAL A 603 9.02 -9.78 -39.40
CA VAL A 603 7.61 -9.75 -38.95
C VAL A 603 6.67 -9.64 -40.15
N ARG A 604 6.94 -8.71 -41.10
CA ARG A 604 6.13 -8.54 -42.31
C ARG A 604 6.13 -9.79 -43.22
N GLU A 605 7.27 -10.47 -43.33
CA GLU A 605 7.40 -11.71 -44.12
C GLU A 605 6.65 -12.88 -43.47
N ARG A 606 6.71 -13.03 -42.15
CA ARG A 606 6.10 -14.15 -41.41
C ARG A 606 4.60 -13.95 -41.12
N ARG A 607 4.17 -12.71 -40.91
CA ARG A 607 2.82 -12.30 -40.51
C ARG A 607 2.39 -11.02 -41.23
N PRO A 608 2.07 -11.10 -42.54
CA PRO A 608 1.67 -9.94 -43.34
C PRO A 608 0.33 -9.33 -42.91
N ASP A 609 -0.42 -10.01 -42.05
CA ASP A 609 -1.67 -9.55 -41.46
C ASP A 609 -1.49 -8.56 -40.29
N LEU A 610 -0.28 -8.48 -39.70
CA LEU A 610 -0.01 -7.59 -38.56
C LEU A 610 0.44 -6.20 -39.03
N LEU A 611 -0.12 -5.16 -38.41
CA LEU A 611 0.34 -3.79 -38.57
C LEU A 611 1.64 -3.58 -37.78
N VAL A 612 2.75 -3.41 -38.49
CA VAL A 612 4.07 -3.22 -37.88
C VAL A 612 4.85 -2.11 -38.57
N GLU A 613 5.44 -1.24 -37.76
CA GLU A 613 6.32 -0.15 -38.21
C GLU A 613 7.61 -0.11 -37.39
N GLY A 614 8.72 0.12 -38.08
CA GLY A 614 10.04 0.00 -37.49
C GLY A 614 11.17 0.18 -38.51
N PRO A 615 12.33 0.72 -38.11
CA PRO A 615 12.63 1.33 -36.80
C PRO A 615 11.85 2.64 -36.60
N ILE A 616 11.29 2.85 -35.39
CA ILE A 616 10.52 4.06 -35.02
C ILE A 616 10.92 4.54 -33.61
N GLN A 617 10.98 5.86 -33.41
CA GLN A 617 11.19 6.44 -32.09
C GLN A 617 9.93 6.42 -31.22
N TYR A 618 10.10 6.41 -29.90
CA TYR A 618 8.98 6.31 -28.96
C TYR A 618 7.99 7.48 -29.07
N ASP A 619 8.49 8.72 -29.23
CA ASP A 619 7.67 9.92 -29.45
C ASP A 619 6.79 9.78 -30.70
N ALA A 620 7.36 9.33 -31.82
CA ALA A 620 6.65 9.11 -33.08
C ALA A 620 5.65 7.94 -33.02
N ALA A 621 5.87 6.97 -32.13
CA ALA A 621 4.98 5.84 -31.96
C ALA A 621 3.72 6.19 -31.13
N ILE A 622 3.84 7.10 -30.15
CA ILE A 622 2.76 7.41 -29.20
C ILE A 622 2.04 8.75 -29.47
N GLU A 623 2.72 9.76 -30.04
CA GLU A 623 2.15 11.09 -30.28
C GLU A 623 1.74 11.28 -31.74
N GLN A 624 0.44 11.50 -31.98
CA GLN A 624 -0.09 11.71 -33.33
C GLN A 624 0.54 12.93 -34.02
N SER A 625 0.78 14.01 -33.27
CA SER A 625 1.40 15.24 -33.81
C SER A 625 2.82 15.02 -34.34
N VAL A 626 3.60 14.14 -33.69
CA VAL A 626 4.96 13.78 -34.10
C VAL A 626 4.90 12.80 -35.28
N ALA A 627 3.96 11.85 -35.24
CA ALA A 627 3.72 10.88 -36.30
C ALA A 627 3.37 11.57 -37.63
N ASP A 628 2.48 12.57 -37.61
CA ASP A 628 2.09 13.32 -38.81
C ASP A 628 3.28 14.03 -39.49
N THR A 629 4.32 14.36 -38.71
CA THR A 629 5.53 15.00 -39.24
C THR A 629 6.55 13.98 -39.74
N LYS A 630 6.78 12.89 -39.00
CA LYS A 630 7.86 11.93 -39.29
C LYS A 630 7.42 10.76 -40.18
N MET A 631 6.15 10.33 -40.09
CA MET A 631 5.59 9.15 -40.77
C MET A 631 4.08 9.31 -41.07
N PRO A 632 3.65 10.30 -41.88
CA PRO A 632 2.23 10.64 -42.09
C PRO A 632 1.38 9.52 -42.70
N ASP A 633 1.99 8.63 -43.48
CA ASP A 633 1.29 7.53 -44.17
C ASP A 633 1.24 6.22 -43.35
N SER A 634 1.78 6.20 -42.12
CA SER A 634 1.81 4.98 -41.30
C SER A 634 0.52 4.76 -40.53
N GLU A 635 -0.02 3.54 -40.58
CA GLU A 635 -1.20 3.15 -39.79
C GLU A 635 -0.86 2.83 -38.31
N VAL A 636 0.43 2.79 -37.98
CA VAL A 636 0.95 2.48 -36.63
C VAL A 636 1.45 3.72 -35.91
N ALA A 637 2.17 4.62 -36.59
CA ALA A 637 2.74 5.82 -35.95
C ALA A 637 1.66 6.69 -35.30
N GLY A 638 1.89 7.16 -34.07
CA GLY A 638 0.94 7.91 -33.25
C GLY A 638 -0.24 7.09 -32.70
N LYS A 639 -0.35 5.81 -33.09
CA LYS A 639 -1.46 4.90 -32.77
C LYS A 639 -0.96 3.56 -32.26
N ALA A 640 0.32 3.45 -31.91
CA ALA A 640 0.92 2.18 -31.50
C ALA A 640 0.31 1.71 -30.17
N THR A 641 0.00 0.43 -30.10
CA THR A 641 -0.53 -0.24 -28.90
C THR A 641 0.42 -1.29 -28.37
N VAL A 642 1.37 -1.76 -29.20
CA VAL A 642 2.37 -2.76 -28.85
C VAL A 642 3.75 -2.17 -29.13
N PHE A 643 4.59 -2.06 -28.09
CA PHE A 643 5.90 -1.44 -28.14
C PHE A 643 6.98 -2.50 -27.91
N ILE A 644 7.82 -2.75 -28.90
CA ILE A 644 8.87 -3.76 -28.83
C ILE A 644 10.21 -3.06 -28.65
N PHE A 645 10.86 -3.29 -27.50
CA PHE A 645 12.12 -2.66 -27.15
C PHE A 645 13.31 -3.41 -27.77
N PRO A 646 14.38 -2.71 -28.16
CA PRO A 646 15.52 -3.32 -28.85
C PRO A 646 16.43 -4.17 -27.93
N ASP A 647 16.34 -3.96 -26.62
CA ASP A 647 17.09 -4.65 -25.57
C ASP A 647 16.44 -4.44 -24.18
N LEU A 648 16.82 -5.28 -23.22
CA LEU A 648 16.27 -5.29 -21.86
C LEU A 648 16.56 -4.00 -21.08
N ASN A 649 17.72 -3.39 -21.26
CA ASN A 649 18.08 -2.19 -20.51
C ASN A 649 17.19 -1.02 -20.93
N THR A 650 16.96 -0.87 -22.23
CA THR A 650 16.03 0.13 -22.78
C THR A 650 14.60 -0.15 -22.32
N GLY A 651 14.13 -1.40 -22.42
CA GLY A 651 12.78 -1.79 -22.01
C GLY A 651 12.53 -1.60 -20.51
N ASN A 652 13.42 -2.12 -19.66
CA ASN A 652 13.25 -2.10 -18.20
C ASN A 652 13.21 -0.68 -17.64
N ASN A 653 14.12 0.19 -18.10
CA ASN A 653 14.14 1.59 -17.68
C ASN A 653 12.90 2.32 -18.19
N THR A 654 12.49 2.11 -19.43
CA THR A 654 11.37 2.84 -20.03
C THR A 654 10.04 2.50 -19.37
N TYR A 655 9.71 1.21 -19.17
CA TYR A 655 8.41 0.88 -18.57
C TYR A 655 8.31 1.40 -17.13
N LYS A 656 9.39 1.34 -16.34
CA LYS A 656 9.41 1.88 -14.97
C LYS A 656 9.31 3.41 -14.96
N ALA A 657 9.99 4.08 -15.89
CA ALA A 657 9.89 5.52 -16.04
C ALA A 657 8.45 5.93 -16.38
N VAL A 658 7.81 5.25 -17.32
CA VAL A 658 6.40 5.48 -17.69
C VAL A 658 5.47 5.16 -16.53
N GLN A 659 5.67 4.03 -15.84
CA GLN A 659 4.90 3.64 -14.66
C GLN A 659 4.89 4.75 -13.61
N ARG A 660 6.07 5.29 -13.27
CA ARG A 660 6.22 6.31 -12.23
C ARG A 660 5.76 7.69 -12.66
N SER A 661 6.06 8.09 -13.89
CA SER A 661 5.74 9.44 -14.38
C SER A 661 4.27 9.61 -14.78
N ALA A 662 3.63 8.56 -15.30
CA ALA A 662 2.23 8.60 -15.74
C ALA A 662 1.24 8.02 -14.72
N GLY A 663 1.71 7.60 -13.53
CA GLY A 663 0.88 6.91 -12.55
C GLY A 663 0.25 5.61 -13.07
N ALA A 664 0.88 4.98 -14.08
CA ALA A 664 0.31 3.83 -14.77
C ALA A 664 0.42 2.56 -13.92
N ILE A 665 -0.60 1.71 -13.96
CA ILE A 665 -0.51 0.37 -13.37
C ILE A 665 0.17 -0.55 -14.39
N ALA A 666 1.25 -1.21 -13.99
CA ALA A 666 1.95 -2.19 -14.82
C ALA A 666 1.57 -3.61 -14.39
N VAL A 667 0.89 -4.35 -15.27
CA VAL A 667 0.52 -5.75 -15.03
C VAL A 667 1.50 -6.67 -15.78
N GLY A 668 2.21 -7.53 -15.06
CA GLY A 668 3.19 -8.46 -15.64
C GLY A 668 4.45 -8.61 -14.78
N PRO A 669 5.51 -9.27 -15.30
CA PRO A 669 5.62 -9.73 -16.68
C PRO A 669 4.78 -10.98 -16.99
N VAL A 670 3.99 -10.94 -18.06
CA VAL A 670 3.35 -12.14 -18.63
C VAL A 670 4.37 -12.83 -19.53
N LEU A 671 4.71 -14.09 -19.26
CA LEU A 671 5.67 -14.83 -20.08
C LEU A 671 5.03 -15.31 -21.37
N GLN A 672 5.77 -15.18 -22.46
CA GLN A 672 5.33 -15.46 -23.82
C GLN A 672 6.19 -16.54 -24.47
N GLY A 673 5.59 -17.32 -25.36
CA GLY A 673 6.31 -18.33 -26.16
C GLY A 673 6.55 -19.66 -25.45
N LEU A 674 6.12 -19.83 -24.20
CA LEU A 674 6.11 -21.13 -23.50
C LEU A 674 4.98 -22.03 -24.01
N ASN A 675 5.23 -23.35 -24.05
CA ASN A 675 4.25 -24.34 -24.52
C ASN A 675 3.04 -24.51 -23.60
N LYS A 676 3.18 -24.10 -22.33
CA LYS A 676 2.11 -24.01 -21.32
C LYS A 676 2.34 -22.76 -20.46
N PRO A 677 1.28 -22.16 -19.89
CA PRO A 677 1.40 -20.86 -19.23
C PRO A 677 2.05 -21.00 -17.85
N VAL A 678 3.16 -20.29 -17.68
CA VAL A 678 3.82 -20.06 -16.38
C VAL A 678 4.18 -18.58 -16.36
N ASN A 679 3.87 -17.87 -15.29
CA ASN A 679 4.14 -16.44 -15.17
C ASN A 679 5.00 -16.12 -13.94
N ASP A 680 5.83 -15.08 -14.08
CA ASP A 680 6.70 -14.55 -13.03
C ASP A 680 6.08 -13.28 -12.44
N LEU A 681 6.20 -13.12 -11.13
CA LEU A 681 5.88 -11.89 -10.42
C LEU A 681 7.17 -11.10 -10.19
N SER A 682 7.11 -9.78 -10.36
CA SER A 682 8.21 -8.92 -9.93
C SER A 682 8.34 -8.97 -8.41
N ARG A 683 9.55 -9.10 -7.85
CA ARG A 683 9.79 -8.95 -6.40
C ARG A 683 9.35 -7.57 -5.87
N GLY A 684 9.34 -6.57 -6.77
CA GLY A 684 8.81 -5.23 -6.53
C GLY A 684 7.33 -5.09 -6.89
N ALA A 685 6.58 -6.18 -7.01
CA ALA A 685 5.13 -6.16 -6.94
C ALA A 685 4.76 -5.67 -5.54
N ILE A 686 4.60 -4.35 -5.44
CA ILE A 686 4.13 -3.68 -4.23
C ILE A 686 2.67 -4.12 -4.09
N GLY A 687 2.46 -5.05 -3.16
CA GLY A 687 1.14 -5.55 -2.80
C GLY A 687 0.39 -4.64 -1.82
N GLU A 688 0.95 -3.49 -1.46
CA GLU A 688 0.35 -2.57 -0.49
C GLU A 688 0.14 -1.20 -1.12
N PRO A 689 -1.10 -0.91 -1.54
CA PRO A 689 -1.56 0.46 -1.70
C PRO A 689 -1.65 1.19 -0.35
N GLU A 690 -1.75 0.49 0.78
CA GLU A 690 -2.09 1.13 2.05
C GLU A 690 -0.88 1.87 2.67
N GLY A 691 -0.93 3.21 2.59
CA GLY A 691 -0.18 4.07 3.48
C GLY A 691 -0.88 4.18 4.84
N ARG A 692 -0.14 4.67 5.83
CA ARG A 692 -0.59 4.68 7.22
C ARG A 692 -0.23 6.01 7.86
N ILE A 693 -1.22 6.70 8.40
CA ILE A 693 -1.03 7.95 9.14
C ILE A 693 -1.40 7.69 10.60
N VAL A 694 -0.41 7.79 11.48
CA VAL A 694 -0.57 7.66 12.92
C VAL A 694 -0.45 9.06 13.53
N TYR A 695 -1.42 9.47 14.33
CA TYR A 695 -1.44 10.79 14.94
C TYR A 695 -1.93 10.73 16.39
N HIS A 696 -1.36 11.60 17.22
CA HIS A 696 -1.77 11.77 18.61
C HIS A 696 -2.60 13.05 18.73
N HIS A 697 -3.78 12.94 19.32
CA HIS A 697 -4.64 14.08 19.67
C HIS A 697 -4.93 14.06 21.18
N ARG A 698 -5.62 15.10 21.68
CA ARG A 698 -5.81 15.30 23.13
C ARG A 698 -6.52 14.13 23.84
N THR A 699 -7.30 13.33 23.11
CA THR A 699 -8.09 12.21 23.66
C THR A 699 -7.48 10.84 23.38
N GLY A 700 -6.38 10.74 22.61
CA GLY A 700 -5.75 9.45 22.36
C GLY A 700 -4.77 9.40 21.19
N LEU A 701 -4.32 8.18 20.89
CA LEU A 701 -3.60 7.83 19.67
C LEU A 701 -4.61 7.28 18.68
N ALA A 702 -4.58 7.78 17.45
CA ALA A 702 -5.42 7.30 16.35
C ALA A 702 -4.55 7.00 15.12
N GLU A 703 -5.09 6.15 14.26
CA GLU A 703 -4.41 5.61 13.08
C GLU A 703 -5.40 5.52 11.93
N ARG A 704 -4.93 5.88 10.72
CA ARG A 704 -5.67 5.72 9.47
C ARG A 704 -4.85 4.91 8.48
N HIS A 705 -5.45 3.83 8.00
CA HIS A 705 -4.95 3.06 6.87
C HIS A 705 -5.66 3.56 5.62
N VAL A 706 -4.92 4.18 4.71
CA VAL A 706 -5.44 4.84 3.51
C VAL A 706 -4.44 4.69 2.38
N HIS A 707 -4.88 4.67 1.13
CA HIS A 707 -3.92 4.68 0.03
C HIS A 707 -3.16 6.01 0.00
N ILE A 708 -1.83 5.98 0.19
CA ILE A 708 -0.98 7.18 0.06
C ILE A 708 -0.15 7.03 -1.21
N ALA A 709 -0.64 7.64 -2.29
CA ALA A 709 -0.02 7.54 -3.62
C ALA A 709 1.43 8.05 -3.64
N ASP A 710 1.68 9.18 -2.97
CA ASP A 710 3.01 9.81 -2.84
C ASP A 710 3.09 10.73 -1.61
N HIS A 711 4.24 11.39 -1.41
CA HIS A 711 4.47 12.30 -0.30
C HIS A 711 3.52 13.51 -0.32
N ARG A 712 3.08 13.97 -1.51
CA ARG A 712 2.19 15.12 -1.64
C ARG A 712 0.78 14.76 -1.18
N ALA A 713 0.25 13.62 -1.64
CA ALA A 713 -1.01 13.08 -1.16
C ALA A 713 -1.00 12.83 0.35
N GLY A 714 0.09 12.25 0.87
CA GLY A 714 0.24 11.98 2.30
C GLY A 714 0.23 13.25 3.17
N LEU A 715 0.97 14.28 2.77
CA LEU A 715 1.01 15.55 3.51
C LEU A 715 -0.32 16.30 3.46
N LYS A 716 -1.03 16.24 2.33
CA LYS A 716 -2.38 16.81 2.21
C LYS A 716 -3.36 16.10 3.14
N MET A 717 -3.36 14.78 3.17
CA MET A 717 -4.15 14.00 4.12
C MET A 717 -3.82 14.31 5.58
N VAL A 718 -2.55 14.58 5.92
CA VAL A 718 -2.18 15.03 7.28
C VAL A 718 -2.82 16.39 7.60
N SER A 719 -2.81 17.33 6.66
CA SER A 719 -3.51 18.63 6.82
C SER A 719 -4.99 18.44 7.08
N ASP A 720 -5.63 17.58 6.30
CA ASP A 720 -7.06 17.26 6.40
C ASP A 720 -7.40 16.61 7.75
N ILE A 721 -6.58 15.65 8.21
CA ILE A 721 -6.74 15.02 9.53
C ILE A 721 -6.60 16.04 10.66
N VAL A 722 -5.63 16.97 10.57
CA VAL A 722 -5.46 18.02 11.60
C VAL A 722 -6.68 18.95 11.62
N ALA A 723 -7.24 19.28 10.46
CA ALA A 723 -8.44 20.08 10.34
C ALA A 723 -9.66 19.37 10.97
N GLU A 724 -9.80 18.07 10.73
CA GLU A 724 -10.91 17.26 11.23
C GLU A 724 -10.86 17.06 12.75
N VAL A 725 -9.70 16.67 13.28
CA VAL A 725 -9.56 16.27 14.70
C VAL A 725 -9.33 17.49 15.61
N GLY A 726 -8.94 18.61 15.01
CA GLY A 726 -8.56 19.82 15.72
C GLY A 726 -9.15 21.07 15.11
N ARG A 727 -8.29 21.87 14.48
CA ARG A 727 -8.67 23.08 13.75
C ARG A 727 -7.82 23.13 12.49
N PRO A 728 -8.36 23.64 11.37
CA PRO A 728 -7.57 23.82 10.16
C PRO A 728 -6.25 24.55 10.45
N LEU A 729 -5.17 24.16 9.78
CA LEU A 729 -3.84 24.75 10.01
C LEU A 729 -3.85 26.28 9.89
N ARG A 730 -4.65 26.82 8.96
CA ARG A 730 -4.85 28.26 8.76
C ARG A 730 -5.43 28.98 9.98
N ASP A 731 -6.27 28.29 10.76
CA ASP A 731 -6.97 28.84 11.92
C ASP A 731 -6.26 28.52 13.24
N ALA A 732 -5.18 27.73 13.19
CA ALA A 732 -4.43 27.29 14.36
C ALA A 732 -3.47 28.38 14.91
N GLY A 733 -3.38 29.55 14.27
CA GLY A 733 -2.50 30.64 14.68
C GLY A 733 -1.02 30.33 14.43
N ILE A 734 -0.72 29.60 13.35
CA ILE A 734 0.65 29.28 12.94
C ILE A 734 1.34 30.56 12.49
N VAL A 735 2.51 30.86 13.07
CA VAL A 735 3.32 32.05 12.74
C VAL A 735 4.48 31.75 11.80
N ALA A 736 4.95 30.50 11.76
CA ALA A 736 6.00 30.02 10.85
C ALA A 736 5.90 28.51 10.62
N VAL A 737 6.44 28.03 9.50
CA VAL A 737 6.60 26.59 9.22
C VAL A 737 8.08 26.26 9.08
N GLY A 738 8.61 25.42 9.98
CA GLY A 738 9.99 24.92 9.91
C GLY A 738 10.09 23.61 9.13
N HIS A 739 10.98 23.56 8.15
CA HIS A 739 11.25 22.40 7.29
C HIS A 739 12.61 21.82 7.61
N ARG A 740 12.66 20.56 8.04
CA ARG A 740 13.93 19.82 8.16
C ARG A 740 14.44 19.46 6.77
N ILE A 741 15.66 19.91 6.44
CA ILE A 741 16.33 19.60 5.18
C ILE A 741 17.58 18.76 5.49
N VAL A 742 17.72 17.62 4.81
CA VAL A 742 18.82 16.69 5.10
C VAL A 742 20.17 17.26 4.66
N HIS A 743 20.25 17.93 3.50
CA HIS A 743 21.53 18.40 2.98
C HIS A 743 21.47 19.85 2.48
N GLY A 744 22.23 20.75 3.13
CA GLY A 744 22.37 22.16 2.76
C GLY A 744 23.56 22.47 1.83
N GLY A 745 24.44 21.48 1.61
CA GLY A 745 25.64 21.67 0.81
C GLY A 745 26.60 22.66 1.46
N ASP A 746 27.42 23.32 0.65
CA ASP A 746 28.25 24.44 1.12
C ASP A 746 27.52 25.79 1.11
N VAL A 747 26.25 25.81 0.67
CA VAL A 747 25.47 27.03 0.46
C VAL A 747 24.64 27.36 1.70
N PHE A 748 23.93 26.36 2.25
CA PHE A 748 23.02 26.56 3.37
C PHE A 748 23.55 25.95 4.66
N PHE A 749 23.85 26.81 5.62
CA PHE A 749 24.42 26.45 6.91
C PHE A 749 23.82 27.22 8.10
N GLU A 750 22.78 28.01 7.84
CA GLU A 750 21.98 28.72 8.83
C GLU A 750 20.48 28.49 8.50
N PRO A 751 19.58 28.59 9.50
CA PRO A 751 18.15 28.65 9.24
C PRO A 751 17.84 29.71 8.18
N THR A 752 17.14 29.32 7.12
CA THR A 752 16.98 30.18 5.93
C THR A 752 15.51 30.33 5.59
N LEU A 753 15.04 31.58 5.41
CA LEU A 753 13.71 31.86 4.89
C LEU A 753 13.57 31.29 3.47
N ILE A 754 12.52 30.52 3.24
CA ILE A 754 12.28 29.83 1.99
C ILE A 754 11.57 30.77 1.02
N ASP A 755 12.23 31.04 -0.10
CA ASP A 755 11.65 31.57 -1.32
C ASP A 755 11.85 30.58 -2.49
N ASP A 756 11.37 30.93 -3.69
CA ASP A 756 11.49 30.05 -4.87
C ASP A 756 12.95 29.77 -5.25
N ALA A 757 13.88 30.70 -4.99
CA ALA A 757 15.30 30.51 -5.29
C ALA A 757 15.94 29.53 -4.29
N VAL A 758 15.54 29.57 -3.02
CA VAL A 758 15.96 28.60 -1.99
C VAL A 758 15.40 27.22 -2.31
N VAL A 759 14.14 27.09 -2.72
CA VAL A 759 13.56 25.80 -3.14
C VAL A 759 14.35 25.21 -4.31
N GLN A 760 14.63 26.01 -5.35
CA GLN A 760 15.43 25.54 -6.49
C GLN A 760 16.84 25.11 -6.05
N SER A 761 17.48 25.87 -5.16
CA SER A 761 18.82 25.54 -4.67
C SER A 761 18.83 24.24 -3.86
N ILE A 762 17.81 23.99 -3.03
CA ILE A 762 17.65 22.73 -2.30
C ILE A 762 17.41 21.57 -3.28
N SER A 763 16.64 21.80 -4.35
CA SER A 763 16.42 20.84 -5.42
C SER A 763 17.73 20.48 -6.14
N ASP A 764 18.57 21.46 -6.49
CA ASP A 764 19.87 21.25 -7.14
C ASP A 764 20.84 20.44 -6.25
N LEU A 765 20.76 20.67 -4.93
CA LEU A 765 21.50 19.91 -3.91
C LEU A 765 21.01 18.47 -3.73
N SER A 766 19.92 18.05 -4.39
CA SER A 766 19.46 16.66 -4.38
C SER A 766 20.48 15.67 -4.92
N THR A 767 21.47 16.13 -5.71
CA THR A 767 22.61 15.31 -6.12
C THR A 767 23.42 14.77 -4.93
N LEU A 768 23.46 15.50 -3.80
CA LEU A 768 24.15 15.10 -2.58
C LEU A 768 23.26 14.26 -1.65
N ALA A 769 21.94 14.35 -1.78
CA ALA A 769 20.97 13.59 -0.97
C ALA A 769 19.75 13.14 -1.80
N PRO A 770 19.92 12.24 -2.79
CA PRO A 770 18.93 11.95 -3.83
C PRO A 770 17.66 11.28 -3.32
N LEU A 771 17.72 10.64 -2.14
CA LEU A 771 16.56 10.00 -1.50
C LEU A 771 15.82 10.90 -0.51
N HIS A 772 16.37 12.06 -0.14
CA HIS A 772 15.84 12.89 0.94
C HIS A 772 15.43 14.29 0.47
N ASN A 773 16.36 15.04 -0.14
CA ASN A 773 16.09 16.42 -0.56
C ASN A 773 14.89 16.53 -1.51
N PRO A 774 14.64 15.61 -2.48
CA PRO A 774 13.44 15.67 -3.31
C PRO A 774 12.14 15.56 -2.51
N ALA A 775 12.08 14.69 -1.50
CA ALA A 775 10.92 14.59 -0.62
C ALA A 775 10.76 15.84 0.26
N ASN A 776 11.87 16.44 0.71
CA ASN A 776 11.84 17.70 1.45
C ASN A 776 11.30 18.85 0.60
N VAL A 777 11.68 18.93 -0.68
CA VAL A 777 11.15 19.93 -1.64
C VAL A 777 9.65 19.77 -1.82
N ILE A 778 9.16 18.55 -2.03
CA ILE A 778 7.71 18.28 -2.11
C ILE A 778 7.00 18.76 -0.83
N GLY A 779 7.59 18.50 0.34
CA GLY A 779 7.02 18.95 1.60
C GLY A 779 6.95 20.47 1.74
N ILE A 780 7.96 21.18 1.26
CA ILE A 780 7.96 22.65 1.21
C ILE A 780 6.86 23.16 0.29
N GLU A 781 6.76 22.62 -0.92
CA GLU A 781 5.78 23.03 -1.92
C GLU A 781 4.35 22.86 -1.40
N VAL A 782 4.02 21.67 -0.89
CA VAL A 782 2.69 21.38 -0.34
C VAL A 782 2.35 22.29 0.83
N ALA A 783 3.28 22.48 1.77
CA ALA A 783 3.03 23.35 2.91
C ALA A 783 2.84 24.81 2.47
N ARG A 784 3.58 25.30 1.46
CA ARG A 784 3.42 26.67 0.93
C ARG A 784 2.11 26.85 0.17
N GLU A 785 1.58 25.81 -0.46
CA GLU A 785 0.25 25.82 -1.06
C GLU A 785 -0.85 25.93 0.03
N GLU A 786 -0.70 25.19 1.13
CA GLU A 786 -1.65 25.19 2.24
C GLU A 786 -1.58 26.45 3.10
N LEU A 787 -0.39 27.02 3.31
CA LEU A 787 -0.12 28.18 4.17
C LEU A 787 0.66 29.29 3.42
N PRO A 788 0.09 29.88 2.35
CA PRO A 788 0.83 30.77 1.45
C PRO A 788 1.28 32.10 2.08
N ASP A 789 0.57 32.56 3.12
CA ASP A 789 0.83 33.83 3.80
C ASP A 789 1.76 33.68 5.01
N ILE A 790 2.16 32.45 5.36
CA ILE A 790 3.02 32.15 6.51
C ILE A 790 4.48 32.09 6.03
N PRO A 791 5.46 32.58 6.80
CA PRO A 791 6.87 32.39 6.47
C PRO A 791 7.32 30.93 6.68
N HIS A 792 8.01 30.38 5.68
CA HIS A 792 8.60 29.04 5.72
C HIS A 792 10.11 29.14 5.95
N VAL A 793 10.67 28.27 6.79
CA VAL A 793 12.09 28.29 7.16
C VAL A 793 12.70 26.91 6.95
N ALA A 794 13.79 26.82 6.20
CA ALA A 794 14.59 25.61 6.05
C ALA A 794 15.63 25.52 7.18
N VAL A 795 15.70 24.37 7.87
CA VAL A 795 16.68 24.06 8.90
C VAL A 795 17.44 22.81 8.48
N PHE A 796 18.77 22.92 8.37
CA PHE A 796 19.59 21.90 7.71
C PHE A 796 20.32 21.02 8.72
N ASP A 797 20.23 19.70 8.54
CA ASP A 797 20.96 18.71 9.36
C ASP A 797 22.48 18.92 9.32
N THR A 798 23.00 19.46 8.22
CA THR A 798 24.43 19.73 7.99
C THR A 798 24.90 21.04 8.64
N ALA A 799 23.99 21.91 9.08
CA ALA A 799 24.32 23.28 9.52
C ALA A 799 25.29 23.32 10.70
N PHE A 800 25.02 22.56 11.77
CA PHE A 800 25.85 22.53 12.98
C PHE A 800 27.30 22.10 12.72
N PHE A 801 27.52 21.32 11.67
CA PHE A 801 28.82 20.79 11.26
C PHE A 801 29.47 21.59 10.12
N HIS A 802 28.82 22.65 9.63
CA HIS A 802 29.39 23.44 8.54
C HIS A 802 30.75 24.06 8.89
N THR A 803 30.91 24.47 10.16
CA THR A 803 32.13 25.10 10.68
C THR A 803 33.21 24.10 11.09
N LEU A 804 33.11 22.83 10.68
CA LEU A 804 34.17 21.85 10.93
C LEU A 804 35.54 22.36 10.42
N PRO A 805 36.63 22.13 11.16
CA PRO A 805 37.99 22.43 10.69
C PRO A 805 38.29 21.77 9.35
N ALA A 806 39.19 22.37 8.56
CA ALA A 806 39.56 21.83 7.24
C ALA A 806 40.15 20.42 7.34
N GLU A 807 40.92 20.16 8.39
CA GLU A 807 41.54 18.88 8.73
C GLU A 807 40.51 17.78 9.07
N ALA A 808 39.34 18.14 9.60
CA ALA A 808 38.26 17.19 9.90
C ALA A 808 37.29 17.01 8.71
N SER A 809 37.10 18.08 7.92
CA SER A 809 36.14 18.09 6.81
C SER A 809 36.70 17.59 5.48
N THR A 810 38.01 17.59 5.30
CA THR A 810 38.65 17.22 4.02
C THR A 810 38.98 15.73 3.96
N TYR A 811 38.43 15.02 2.99
CA TYR A 811 38.89 13.66 2.67
C TYR A 811 40.26 13.67 1.97
N ALA A 812 41.08 12.68 2.26
CA ALA A 812 42.42 12.51 1.69
C ALA A 812 42.40 11.96 0.24
N ILE A 813 41.76 12.69 -0.68
CA ILE A 813 41.68 12.39 -2.12
C ILE A 813 42.23 13.56 -2.95
N ASP A 814 42.23 13.43 -4.28
CA ASP A 814 42.65 14.54 -5.16
C ASP A 814 41.83 15.80 -4.90
N ARG A 815 42.53 16.89 -4.55
CA ARG A 815 41.90 18.15 -4.13
C ARG A 815 41.04 18.77 -5.22
N LYS A 816 41.43 18.63 -6.50
CA LYS A 816 40.67 19.19 -7.61
C LYS A 816 39.37 18.40 -7.80
N VAL A 817 39.46 17.07 -7.83
CA VAL A 817 38.28 16.19 -7.89
C VAL A 817 37.33 16.45 -6.74
N ALA A 818 37.86 16.55 -5.51
CA ALA A 818 37.02 16.84 -4.34
C ALA A 818 36.28 18.17 -4.49
N LYS A 819 36.97 19.22 -4.93
CA LYS A 819 36.37 20.54 -5.13
C LYS A 819 35.33 20.55 -6.25
N ASP A 820 35.63 19.94 -7.40
CA ASP A 820 34.78 19.96 -8.59
C ASP A 820 33.45 19.18 -8.35
N HIS A 821 33.44 18.27 -7.36
CA HIS A 821 32.28 17.45 -7.00
C HIS A 821 31.73 17.70 -5.58
N ALA A 822 32.14 18.79 -4.91
CA ALA A 822 31.71 19.12 -3.55
C ALA A 822 31.90 17.98 -2.52
N ILE A 823 32.99 17.21 -2.64
CA ILE A 823 33.29 16.10 -1.74
C ILE A 823 33.99 16.62 -0.49
N ARG A 824 33.27 16.56 0.63
CA ARG A 824 33.76 16.84 1.98
C ARG A 824 32.90 16.11 3.01
N ARG A 825 33.34 16.09 4.26
CA ARG A 825 32.48 15.74 5.38
C ARG A 825 31.49 16.89 5.63
N TYR A 826 30.21 16.55 5.59
CA TYR A 826 29.12 17.47 5.94
C TYR A 826 28.59 17.17 7.34
N GLY A 827 28.41 15.89 7.70
CA GLY A 827 27.79 15.48 8.96
C GLY A 827 26.27 15.68 9.01
N PHE A 828 25.56 14.86 9.77
CA PHE A 828 24.09 14.89 9.86
C PHE A 828 23.63 14.71 11.31
N HIS A 829 22.32 14.85 11.55
CA HIS A 829 21.72 15.01 12.88
C HIS A 829 22.20 16.27 13.62
N GLY A 830 22.68 17.29 12.90
CA GLY A 830 23.26 18.49 13.50
C GLY A 830 22.30 19.20 14.47
N THR A 831 21.02 19.24 14.14
CA THR A 831 19.95 19.77 15.00
C THR A 831 19.92 19.07 16.36
N SER A 832 19.95 17.72 16.36
CA SER A 832 20.00 16.93 17.60
C SER A 832 21.27 17.19 18.39
N HIS A 833 22.44 17.13 17.75
CA HIS A 833 23.74 17.36 18.39
C HIS A 833 23.83 18.75 19.04
N GLN A 834 23.39 19.78 18.33
CA GLN A 834 23.34 21.14 18.85
C GLN A 834 22.39 21.26 20.05
N TYR A 835 21.17 20.73 19.92
CA TYR A 835 20.15 20.78 20.97
C TYR A 835 20.62 20.11 22.26
N VAL A 836 21.09 18.86 22.19
CA VAL A 836 21.50 18.12 23.40
C VAL A 836 22.78 18.68 24.03
N SER A 837 23.66 19.31 23.24
CA SER A 837 24.83 20.00 23.78
C SER A 837 24.45 21.22 24.62
N ALA A 838 23.45 21.98 24.18
CA ALA A 838 22.92 23.11 24.94
C ALA A 838 22.18 22.63 26.20
N GLN A 839 21.38 21.57 26.10
CA GLN A 839 20.67 20.98 27.24
C GLN A 839 21.62 20.36 28.28
N ALA A 840 22.72 19.75 27.84
CA ALA A 840 23.75 19.26 28.75
C ALA A 840 24.42 20.42 29.51
N ALA A 841 24.69 21.55 28.85
CA ALA A 841 25.23 22.74 29.50
C ALA A 841 24.27 23.32 30.55
N GLU A 842 22.99 23.43 30.20
CA GLU A 842 21.91 23.86 31.09
C GLU A 842 21.78 22.94 32.30
N PHE A 843 21.76 21.62 32.08
CA PHE A 843 21.68 20.62 33.15
C PHE A 843 22.86 20.71 34.13
N LEU A 844 24.06 21.02 33.63
CA LEU A 844 25.26 21.18 34.46
C LEU A 844 25.38 22.57 35.10
N GLY A 845 24.52 23.53 34.73
CA GLY A 845 24.61 24.92 35.17
C GLY A 845 25.92 25.60 34.73
N ARG A 846 26.46 25.19 33.57
CA ARG A 846 27.72 25.71 33.00
C ARG A 846 27.46 26.37 31.65
N ASP A 847 28.32 27.32 31.29
CA ASP A 847 28.26 27.95 29.97
C ASP A 847 28.69 26.96 28.87
N LEU A 848 27.94 26.93 27.75
CA LEU A 848 28.21 26.03 26.63
C LEU A 848 29.62 26.26 26.04
N SER A 849 30.12 27.50 26.06
CA SER A 849 31.45 27.87 25.56
C SER A 849 32.60 27.32 26.40
N GLU A 850 32.33 26.84 27.62
CA GLU A 850 33.31 26.28 28.55
C GLU A 850 33.37 24.74 28.52
N LEU A 851 32.55 24.08 27.68
CA LEU A 851 32.40 22.62 27.68
C LEU A 851 33.04 21.96 26.47
N ASN A 852 33.83 20.91 26.73
CA ASN A 852 34.21 19.92 25.74
C ASN A 852 33.29 18.70 25.87
N GLN A 853 32.57 18.39 24.79
CA GLN A 853 31.53 17.37 24.80
C GLN A 853 31.78 16.30 23.74
N ILE A 854 31.43 15.06 24.07
CA ILE A 854 31.17 14.00 23.09
C ILE A 854 29.67 13.75 23.09
N VAL A 855 29.04 13.87 21.94
CA VAL A 855 27.61 13.57 21.79
C VAL A 855 27.44 12.31 20.95
N LEU A 856 26.60 11.40 21.43
CA LEU A 856 26.29 10.11 20.83
C LEU A 856 24.80 10.06 20.55
N HIS A 857 24.40 10.43 19.33
CA HIS A 857 23.04 10.26 18.83
C HIS A 857 22.91 8.84 18.26
N LEU A 858 22.23 7.95 18.99
CA LEU A 858 22.13 6.54 18.66
C LEU A 858 20.66 6.16 18.41
N GLY A 859 20.33 5.86 17.16
CA GLY A 859 19.01 5.39 16.73
C GLY A 859 19.12 4.39 15.58
N ASN A 860 18.11 4.33 14.71
CA ASN A 860 18.18 3.52 13.49
C ASN A 860 19.27 4.04 12.53
N GLY A 861 19.45 5.37 12.47
CA GLY A 861 20.70 6.02 12.08
C GLY A 861 21.50 6.42 13.33
N ALA A 862 22.82 6.33 13.28
CA ALA A 862 23.67 6.61 14.45
C ALA A 862 24.87 7.50 14.07
N SER A 863 25.16 8.49 14.91
CA SER A 863 26.28 9.42 14.70
C SER A 863 26.89 9.86 16.03
N ALA A 864 28.19 10.14 16.01
CA ALA A 864 28.93 10.73 17.12
C ALA A 864 29.55 12.06 16.70
N SER A 865 29.73 12.99 17.63
CA SER A 865 30.47 14.24 17.38
C SER A 865 31.36 14.66 18.55
N ALA A 866 32.46 15.32 18.23
CA ALA A 866 33.31 16.04 19.17
C ALA A 866 32.99 17.54 19.12
N ILE A 867 32.75 18.15 20.28
CA ILE A 867 32.30 19.54 20.38
C ILE A 867 33.20 20.26 21.39
N ARG A 868 33.74 21.41 21.01
CA ARG A 868 34.59 22.27 21.84
C ARG A 868 33.97 23.65 21.96
N GLY A 869 33.58 24.04 23.17
CA GLY A 869 32.99 25.34 23.44
C GLY A 869 31.75 25.62 22.60
N GLY A 870 30.86 24.62 22.48
CA GLY A 870 29.63 24.71 21.70
C GLY A 870 29.77 24.59 20.19
N ARG A 871 30.99 24.38 19.66
CA ARG A 871 31.23 24.21 18.22
C ARG A 871 31.69 22.80 17.90
N ALA A 872 31.08 22.17 16.90
CA ALA A 872 31.54 20.88 16.41
C ALA A 872 32.94 21.00 15.80
N ILE A 873 33.85 20.12 16.22
CA ILE A 873 35.21 20.01 15.68
C ILE A 873 35.41 18.71 14.90
N ASP A 874 34.55 17.71 15.11
CA ASP A 874 34.52 16.48 14.32
C ASP A 874 33.15 15.78 14.41
N THR A 875 32.81 14.93 13.44
CA THR A 875 31.58 14.14 13.39
C THR A 875 31.78 12.84 12.60
N SER A 876 31.09 11.77 13.00
CA SER A 876 31.32 10.44 12.42
C SER A 876 30.74 10.29 11.03
N MET A 877 29.62 10.95 10.75
CA MET A 877 28.99 10.90 9.43
C MET A 877 29.72 11.78 8.41
N GLY A 878 29.67 11.36 7.16
CA GLY A 878 30.56 11.80 6.10
C GLY A 878 29.97 12.84 5.14
N LEU A 879 30.31 12.64 3.86
CA LEU A 879 29.59 13.20 2.70
C LEU A 879 28.12 12.75 2.72
N THR A 880 27.86 11.51 3.14
CA THR A 880 26.52 10.93 3.24
C THR A 880 26.29 10.36 4.64
N PRO A 881 25.04 10.07 5.02
CA PRO A 881 24.71 9.42 6.29
C PRO A 881 25.16 7.96 6.42
N LEU A 882 26.00 7.46 5.51
CA LEU A 882 26.49 6.07 5.48
C LEU A 882 27.76 5.88 6.31
N GLU A 883 28.68 6.86 6.32
CA GLU A 883 29.94 6.77 7.06
C GLU A 883 29.70 6.83 8.59
N GLY A 884 30.59 6.19 9.35
CA GLY A 884 30.62 6.34 10.80
C GLY A 884 30.30 5.07 11.56
N LEU A 885 29.33 5.19 12.46
CA LEU A 885 28.88 4.11 13.34
C LEU A 885 28.14 3.02 12.57
N VAL A 886 28.10 1.83 13.17
CA VAL A 886 27.18 0.76 12.72
C VAL A 886 25.76 1.22 13.00
N MET A 887 24.85 0.99 12.07
CA MET A 887 23.46 1.44 12.16
C MET A 887 22.49 0.27 11.96
N GLY A 888 21.18 0.51 11.96
CA GLY A 888 20.19 -0.57 11.80
C GLY A 888 20.33 -1.31 10.47
N THR A 889 20.42 -0.58 9.35
CA THR A 889 20.57 -1.15 7.99
C THR A 889 21.79 -0.66 7.21
N ARG A 890 22.46 0.38 7.74
CA ARG A 890 23.64 1.01 7.12
C ARG A 890 24.92 0.41 7.69
N SER A 891 25.91 0.18 6.83
CA SER A 891 27.17 -0.46 7.21
C SER A 891 27.98 0.35 8.23
N GLY A 892 27.93 1.68 8.16
CA GLY A 892 28.96 2.51 8.74
C GLY A 892 30.27 2.41 7.94
N ASP A 893 31.37 2.72 8.62
CA ASP A 893 32.72 2.62 8.09
C ASP A 893 33.10 1.20 7.59
N ILE A 894 33.45 1.12 6.31
CA ILE A 894 34.11 -0.04 5.68
C ILE A 894 35.35 0.40 4.90
N ASP A 895 36.21 -0.54 4.55
CA ASP A 895 37.34 -0.28 3.64
C ASP A 895 36.79 0.07 2.24
N PRO A 896 37.14 1.24 1.64
CA PRO A 896 36.77 1.58 0.27
C PRO A 896 37.20 0.52 -0.77
N GLY A 897 38.25 -0.27 -0.48
CA GLY A 897 38.65 -1.40 -1.29
C GLY A 897 37.59 -2.51 -1.41
N VAL A 898 36.71 -2.65 -0.40
CA VAL A 898 35.59 -3.60 -0.43
C VAL A 898 34.60 -3.22 -1.54
N ILE A 899 34.31 -1.93 -1.72
CA ILE A 899 33.43 -1.44 -2.79
C ILE A 899 34.00 -1.85 -4.16
N LEU A 900 35.30 -1.62 -4.36
CA LEU A 900 35.99 -1.99 -5.61
C LEU A 900 36.03 -3.51 -5.81
N HIS A 901 36.17 -4.28 -4.72
CA HIS A 901 36.19 -5.73 -4.77
C HIS A 901 34.80 -6.31 -5.14
N LEU A 902 33.73 -5.81 -4.52
CA LEU A 902 32.36 -6.20 -4.84
C LEU A 902 32.02 -5.88 -6.30
N HIS A 903 32.47 -4.73 -6.81
CA HIS A 903 32.26 -4.38 -8.20
C HIS A 903 33.05 -5.27 -9.16
N ARG A 904 34.37 -5.42 -8.94
CA ARG A 904 35.26 -6.11 -9.89
C ARG A 904 35.14 -7.63 -9.83
N SER A 905 35.05 -8.19 -8.62
CA SER A 905 35.05 -9.64 -8.38
C SER A 905 33.65 -10.17 -8.11
N GLY A 906 32.83 -9.40 -7.38
CA GLY A 906 31.44 -9.78 -7.09
C GLY A 906 30.47 -9.49 -8.23
N GLY A 907 30.89 -8.75 -9.26
CA GLY A 907 30.05 -8.38 -10.40
C GLY A 907 28.87 -7.47 -10.05
N MET A 908 28.89 -6.84 -8.87
CA MET A 908 27.81 -5.97 -8.41
C MET A 908 27.90 -4.60 -9.09
N GLY A 909 26.78 -4.11 -9.62
CA GLY A 909 26.65 -2.74 -10.10
C GLY A 909 26.73 -1.73 -8.95
N VAL A 910 27.02 -0.47 -9.27
CA VAL A 910 27.14 0.62 -8.26
C VAL A 910 25.85 0.74 -7.43
N ASP A 911 24.68 0.72 -8.07
CA ASP A 911 23.39 0.82 -7.38
C ASP A 911 23.11 -0.39 -6.46
N GLN A 912 23.57 -1.59 -6.84
CA GLN A 912 23.45 -2.77 -5.98
C GLN A 912 24.36 -2.68 -4.75
N ILE A 913 25.53 -2.06 -4.90
CA ILE A 913 26.44 -1.83 -3.79
C ILE A 913 25.88 -0.72 -2.89
N ASP A 914 25.34 0.36 -3.45
CA ASP A 914 24.68 1.42 -2.69
C ASP A 914 23.50 0.86 -1.88
N ASP A 915 22.64 0.05 -2.51
CA ASP A 915 21.52 -0.62 -1.85
C ASP A 915 22.00 -1.61 -0.77
N LEU A 916 23.03 -2.41 -1.05
CA LEU A 916 23.64 -3.32 -0.07
C LEU A 916 24.09 -2.54 1.17
N LEU A 917 24.84 -1.47 0.99
CA LEU A 917 25.44 -0.71 2.08
C LEU A 917 24.43 0.13 2.86
N ASN A 918 23.34 0.60 2.22
CA ASN A 918 22.32 1.42 2.88
C ASN A 918 21.14 0.63 3.47
N ARG A 919 20.73 -0.48 2.85
CA ARG A 919 19.49 -1.20 3.20
C ARG A 919 19.68 -2.62 3.71
N HIS A 920 20.80 -3.26 3.37
CA HIS A 920 21.05 -4.68 3.65
C HIS A 920 22.30 -4.93 4.51
N SER A 921 22.85 -3.90 5.14
CA SER A 921 24.05 -3.98 6.00
C SER A 921 23.70 -3.66 7.47
N GLY A 922 24.69 -3.26 8.27
CA GLY A 922 24.50 -2.87 9.66
C GLY A 922 24.08 -4.04 10.55
N LEU A 923 23.28 -3.75 11.57
CA LEU A 923 22.71 -4.78 12.45
C LEU A 923 21.90 -5.82 11.67
N LYS A 924 21.10 -5.38 10.69
CA LYS A 924 20.30 -6.27 9.83
C LYS A 924 21.16 -7.22 9.03
N GLY A 925 22.21 -6.71 8.40
CA GLY A 925 23.11 -7.53 7.59
C GLY A 925 23.85 -8.58 8.41
N LEU A 926 24.12 -8.29 9.68
CA LEU A 926 24.84 -9.19 10.59
C LEU A 926 23.93 -10.17 11.33
N SER A 927 22.71 -9.77 11.70
CA SER A 927 21.83 -10.54 12.60
C SER A 927 20.44 -10.86 12.05
N GLY A 928 20.12 -10.37 10.85
CA GLY A 928 18.77 -10.48 10.26
C GLY A 928 17.74 -9.46 10.80
N VAL A 929 18.04 -8.75 11.90
CA VAL A 929 17.14 -7.76 12.51
C VAL A 929 17.79 -6.37 12.60
N ASN A 930 17.01 -5.30 12.47
CA ASN A 930 17.47 -3.91 12.62
C ASN A 930 16.97 -3.22 13.91
N ASP A 931 15.92 -3.73 14.55
CA ASP A 931 15.42 -3.21 15.83
C ASP A 931 16.29 -3.73 16.99
N PHE A 932 16.73 -2.82 17.83
CA PHE A 932 17.68 -3.12 18.90
C PHE A 932 17.06 -3.98 20.03
N ARG A 933 15.73 -3.92 20.24
CA ARG A 933 15.04 -4.80 21.20
C ARG A 933 14.96 -6.22 20.66
N ALA A 934 14.69 -6.38 19.37
CA ALA A 934 14.76 -7.68 18.70
C ALA A 934 16.19 -8.26 18.75
N LEU A 935 17.21 -7.44 18.49
CA LEU A 935 18.61 -7.85 18.59
C LEU A 935 18.96 -8.37 19.99
N LEU A 936 18.69 -7.60 21.04
CA LEU A 936 19.00 -8.03 22.42
C LEU A 936 18.22 -9.27 22.84
N LYS A 937 17.01 -9.48 22.31
CA LYS A 937 16.26 -10.72 22.53
C LYS A 937 17.02 -11.92 21.96
N LEU A 938 17.49 -11.84 20.72
CA LEU A 938 18.28 -12.89 20.08
C LEU A 938 19.59 -13.16 20.83
N VAL A 939 20.29 -12.10 21.26
CA VAL A 939 21.48 -12.23 22.12
C VAL A 939 21.16 -12.98 23.41
N GLY A 940 20.04 -12.65 24.07
CA GLY A 940 19.58 -13.33 25.28
C GLY A 940 19.16 -14.79 25.04
N GLU A 941 18.76 -15.14 23.82
CA GLU A 941 18.41 -16.49 23.38
C GLU A 941 19.66 -17.31 22.94
N GLY A 942 20.84 -16.69 22.90
CA GLY A 942 22.11 -17.35 22.56
C GLY A 942 22.43 -17.37 21.07
N ASP A 943 21.83 -16.50 20.27
CA ASP A 943 22.14 -16.34 18.85
C ASP A 943 23.53 -15.72 18.66
N GLU A 944 24.43 -16.45 17.99
CA GLU A 944 25.84 -16.05 17.82
C GLU A 944 26.00 -14.86 16.87
N ASP A 945 25.17 -14.75 15.83
CA ASP A 945 25.23 -13.69 14.83
C ASP A 945 24.70 -12.36 15.41
N ALA A 946 23.63 -12.42 16.22
CA ALA A 946 23.13 -11.29 16.98
C ALA A 946 24.14 -10.80 18.03
N ALA A 947 24.81 -11.73 18.74
CA ALA A 947 25.86 -11.39 19.69
C ALA A 947 27.03 -10.69 18.99
N LEU A 948 27.47 -11.23 17.85
CA LEU A 948 28.50 -10.62 17.02
C LEU A 948 28.09 -9.22 16.53
N ALA A 949 26.84 -9.06 16.07
CA ALA A 949 26.33 -7.77 15.62
C ALA A 949 26.35 -6.71 16.74
N TYR A 950 25.93 -7.08 17.96
CA TYR A 950 26.02 -6.22 19.13
C TYR A 950 27.47 -5.85 19.47
N ASP A 951 28.38 -6.83 19.47
CA ASP A 951 29.79 -6.61 19.77
C ASP A 951 30.45 -5.70 18.72
N VAL A 952 30.14 -5.87 17.43
CA VAL A 952 30.63 -5.01 16.34
C VAL A 952 30.10 -3.58 16.49
N TYR A 953 28.83 -3.41 16.89
CA TYR A 953 28.22 -2.11 17.17
C TYR A 953 28.93 -1.39 18.32
N VAL A 954 29.09 -2.06 19.47
CA VAL A 954 29.78 -1.51 20.65
C VAL A 954 31.26 -1.23 20.34
N HIS A 955 31.93 -2.13 19.62
CA HIS A 955 33.32 -1.96 19.21
C HIS A 955 33.52 -0.68 18.38
N ARG A 956 32.65 -0.45 17.38
CA ARG A 956 32.72 0.75 16.55
C ARG A 956 32.47 2.02 17.36
N LEU A 957 31.48 1.98 18.25
CA LEU A 957 31.16 3.11 19.13
C LEU A 957 32.35 3.48 20.03
N ARG A 958 33.00 2.48 20.64
CA ARG A 958 34.21 2.65 21.46
C ARG A 958 35.36 3.29 20.68
N LYS A 959 35.53 2.92 19.40
CA LYS A 959 36.55 3.51 18.53
C LYS A 959 36.34 5.02 18.35
N TYR A 960 35.10 5.46 18.11
CA TYR A 960 34.78 6.88 17.97
C TYR A 960 34.91 7.65 19.29
N ILE A 961 34.43 7.08 20.40
CA ILE A 961 34.62 7.68 21.74
C ILE A 961 36.11 7.88 22.03
N GLY A 962 36.94 6.86 21.78
CA GLY A 962 38.39 6.94 21.95
C GLY A 962 39.04 8.00 21.07
N ALA A 963 38.66 8.07 19.78
CA ALA A 963 39.17 9.09 18.86
C ALA A 963 38.84 10.51 19.35
N TYR A 964 37.60 10.75 19.77
CA TYR A 964 37.16 12.07 20.22
C TYR A 964 37.69 12.47 21.60
N LEU A 965 37.96 11.51 22.49
CA LEU A 965 38.70 11.78 23.73
C LEU A 965 40.09 12.34 23.43
N VAL A 966 40.78 11.78 22.42
CA VAL A 966 42.11 12.25 22.00
C VAL A 966 42.00 13.62 21.31
N GLU A 967 41.07 13.78 20.38
CA GLU A 967 40.88 15.01 19.60
C GLU A 967 40.53 16.22 20.50
N LEU A 968 39.72 15.99 21.54
CA LEU A 968 39.35 17.03 22.49
C LEU A 968 40.49 17.35 23.47
N GLY A 969 41.36 16.38 23.80
CA GLY A 969 42.45 16.53 24.78
C GLY A 969 41.98 16.57 26.25
N GLY A 970 40.67 16.67 26.47
CA GLY A 970 39.98 16.64 27.76
C GLY A 970 38.48 16.81 27.50
N VAL A 971 37.65 15.98 28.13
CA VAL A 971 36.19 15.94 27.92
C VAL A 971 35.49 16.21 29.24
N ASP A 972 34.57 17.16 29.25
CA ASP A 972 33.74 17.47 30.41
C ASP A 972 32.52 16.54 30.50
N VAL A 973 31.90 16.24 29.35
CA VAL A 973 30.64 15.50 29.29
C VAL A 973 30.55 14.57 28.08
N ILE A 974 30.02 13.37 28.32
CA ILE A 974 29.58 12.43 27.28
C ILE A 974 28.06 12.32 27.35
N THR A 975 27.38 12.68 26.27
CA THR A 975 25.92 12.71 26.20
C THR A 975 25.40 11.62 25.27
N PHE A 976 24.54 10.75 25.79
CA PHE A 976 23.76 9.81 24.98
C PHE A 976 22.37 10.37 24.68
N THR A 977 21.96 10.25 23.43
CA THR A 977 20.65 10.66 22.95
C THR A 977 20.16 9.75 21.82
N GLY A 978 18.93 9.94 21.35
CA GLY A 978 18.31 9.12 20.31
C GLY A 978 17.75 7.81 20.86
N GLY A 979 16.88 7.15 20.08
CA GLY A 979 16.09 6.02 20.55
C GLY A 979 16.87 4.88 21.21
N VAL A 980 18.06 4.53 20.72
CA VAL A 980 18.94 3.55 21.36
C VAL A 980 19.72 4.16 22.51
N GLY A 981 20.27 5.37 22.34
CA GLY A 981 21.09 6.04 23.35
C GLY A 981 20.31 6.36 24.63
N GLU A 982 19.05 6.71 24.52
CA GLU A 982 18.16 7.05 25.63
C GLU A 982 17.70 5.81 26.41
N ASN A 983 17.40 4.72 25.69
CA ASN A 983 16.67 3.59 26.23
C ASN A 983 17.53 2.35 26.50
N ASN A 984 18.70 2.21 25.86
CA ASN A 984 19.51 1.00 25.97
C ASN A 984 20.62 1.14 27.03
N VAL A 985 20.38 0.52 28.19
CA VAL A 985 21.30 0.53 29.34
C VAL A 985 22.62 -0.16 29.02
N ASP A 986 22.56 -1.31 28.35
CA ASP A 986 23.74 -2.15 28.08
C ASP A 986 24.68 -1.47 27.09
N VAL A 987 24.15 -0.87 26.01
CA VAL A 987 24.98 -0.10 25.05
C VAL A 987 25.76 1.01 25.74
N ARG A 988 25.12 1.78 26.64
CA ARG A 988 25.79 2.86 27.38
C ARG A 988 26.88 2.31 28.30
N ARG A 989 26.58 1.23 29.03
CA ARG A 989 27.53 0.59 29.95
C ARG A 989 28.73 0.03 29.18
N ASP A 990 28.48 -0.76 28.14
CA ASP A 990 29.50 -1.54 27.46
C ASP A 990 30.38 -0.65 26.55
N SER A 991 29.81 0.43 25.99
CA SER A 991 30.59 1.44 25.25
C SER A 991 31.53 2.26 26.13
N LEU A 992 31.23 2.42 27.43
CA LEU A 992 32.10 3.14 28.39
C LEU A 992 32.90 2.21 29.31
N ALA A 993 32.72 0.90 29.20
CA ALA A 993 33.37 -0.08 30.06
C ALA A 993 34.92 0.04 30.01
N GLY A 994 35.56 -0.02 31.18
CA GLY A 994 37.01 0.02 31.31
C GLY A 994 37.66 1.41 31.17
N LEU A 995 36.89 2.48 31.00
CA LEU A 995 37.42 3.84 30.81
C LEU A 995 37.62 4.64 32.12
N GLY A 996 37.55 3.98 33.29
CA GLY A 996 37.69 4.66 34.59
C GLY A 996 39.01 5.41 34.80
N ARG A 997 40.12 4.95 34.20
CA ARG A 997 41.41 5.67 34.24
C ARG A 997 41.41 6.99 33.46
N LEU A 998 40.45 7.17 32.55
CA LEU A 998 40.22 8.41 31.81
C LEU A 998 39.17 9.30 32.50
N GLY A 999 38.79 8.97 33.74
CA GLY A 999 37.82 9.74 34.52
C GLY A 999 36.37 9.43 34.18
N ILE A 1000 36.08 8.39 33.38
CA ILE A 1000 34.70 8.01 33.00
C ILE A 1000 34.27 6.82 33.85
N VAL A 1001 33.38 7.06 34.82
CA VAL A 1001 32.81 6.02 35.68
C VAL A 1001 31.29 6.12 35.64
N VAL A 1002 30.64 5.10 35.08
CA VAL A 1002 29.18 4.98 35.03
C VAL A 1002 28.69 4.34 36.32
N ASP A 1003 27.63 4.90 36.90
CA ASP A 1003 26.88 4.32 38.00
C ASP A 1003 25.76 3.44 37.43
N ASP A 1004 25.80 2.13 37.72
CA ASP A 1004 24.88 1.16 37.14
C ASP A 1004 23.42 1.40 37.54
N ASP A 1005 23.17 1.88 38.76
CA ASP A 1005 21.82 2.14 39.26
C ASP A 1005 21.23 3.39 38.58
N ARG A 1006 22.01 4.47 38.47
CA ARG A 1006 21.62 5.66 37.70
C ARG A 1006 21.45 5.34 36.21
N ASN A 1007 22.29 4.48 35.64
CA ASN A 1007 22.19 4.10 34.24
C ASN A 1007 20.91 3.30 33.93
N ARG A 1008 20.45 2.47 34.88
CA ARG A 1008 19.19 1.71 34.78
C ARG A 1008 17.93 2.56 35.01
N ALA A 1009 18.06 3.73 35.61
CA ALA A 1009 16.93 4.61 35.87
C ALA A 1009 16.28 5.06 34.55
N SER A 1010 14.97 4.87 34.44
CA SER A 1010 14.15 5.37 33.34
C SER A 1010 13.63 6.77 33.66
N SER A 1011 13.86 7.72 32.77
CA SER A 1011 13.38 9.10 32.88
C SER A 1011 13.13 9.67 31.49
N ARG A 1012 12.13 10.55 31.38
CA ARG A 1012 11.87 11.36 30.18
C ARG A 1012 12.61 12.70 30.19
N ASP A 1013 13.29 13.01 31.30
CA ASP A 1013 14.10 14.21 31.46
C ASP A 1013 15.61 13.90 31.34
N ALA A 1014 16.41 14.94 31.12
CA ALA A 1014 17.86 14.85 31.17
C ALA A 1014 18.31 14.29 32.53
N ARG A 1015 19.26 13.34 32.51
CA ARG A 1015 19.74 12.67 33.72
C ARG A 1015 21.23 12.39 33.69
N ARG A 1016 21.83 12.42 34.86
CA ARG A 1016 23.21 11.99 35.10
C ARG A 1016 23.27 10.48 35.33
N ILE A 1017 24.19 9.81 34.64
CA ILE A 1017 24.50 8.39 34.82
C ILE A 1017 25.94 8.13 35.25
N SER A 1018 26.79 9.17 35.32
CA SER A 1018 28.11 9.09 35.97
C SER A 1018 27.99 8.89 37.49
N ALA A 1019 28.95 8.16 38.05
CA ALA A 1019 29.14 8.02 39.50
C ALA A 1019 29.64 9.32 40.13
N ASP A 1020 29.41 9.48 41.43
CA ASP A 1020 29.91 10.63 42.18
C ASP A 1020 31.44 10.65 42.18
N GLY A 1021 32.04 11.79 41.81
CA GLY A 1021 33.49 11.93 41.66
C GLY A 1021 34.07 11.44 40.33
N SER A 1022 33.22 11.04 39.37
CA SER A 1022 33.65 10.85 37.97
C SER A 1022 34.26 12.15 37.43
N GLY A 1023 35.44 12.06 36.81
CA GLY A 1023 36.13 13.22 36.23
C GLY A 1023 35.49 13.74 34.95
N VAL A 1024 34.69 12.89 34.30
CA VAL A 1024 33.85 13.20 33.13
C VAL A 1024 32.40 12.90 33.51
N GLU A 1025 31.51 13.86 33.25
CA GLU A 1025 30.08 13.64 33.44
C GLU A 1025 29.52 12.78 32.30
N VAL A 1026 28.63 11.85 32.61
CA VAL A 1026 27.94 11.05 31.60
C VAL A 1026 26.46 11.29 31.74
N LEU A 1027 25.83 11.79 30.69
CA LEU A 1027 24.43 12.19 30.68
C LEU A 1027 23.63 11.37 29.68
N VAL A 1028 22.34 11.19 29.97
CA VAL A 1028 21.33 10.83 28.98
C VAL A 1028 20.40 12.01 28.82
N VAL A 1029 20.33 12.57 27.62
CA VAL A 1029 19.56 13.77 27.30
C VAL A 1029 18.64 13.46 26.12
N PRO A 1030 17.32 13.38 26.32
CA PRO A 1030 16.38 13.17 25.22
C PRO A 1030 16.44 14.30 24.20
N THR A 1031 16.54 13.96 22.92
CA THR A 1031 16.56 14.97 21.84
C THR A 1031 15.14 15.45 21.53
N ASN A 1032 15.02 16.69 21.03
CA ASN A 1032 13.76 17.24 20.52
C ASN A 1032 14.06 18.14 19.31
N GLU A 1033 14.18 17.51 18.14
CA GLU A 1033 14.58 18.19 16.91
C GLU A 1033 13.45 19.12 16.41
N GLU A 1034 12.20 18.71 16.62
CA GLU A 1034 11.00 19.49 16.29
C GLU A 1034 10.98 20.82 17.04
N LEU A 1035 11.26 20.82 18.34
CA LEU A 1035 11.35 22.04 19.15
C LEU A 1035 12.53 22.93 18.71
N ALA A 1036 13.67 22.33 18.36
CA ALA A 1036 14.83 23.08 17.87
C ALA A 1036 14.53 23.77 16.53
N ILE A 1037 13.86 23.07 15.61
CA ILE A 1037 13.41 23.62 14.33
C ILE A 1037 12.39 24.74 14.56
N ALA A 1038 11.41 24.54 15.45
CA ALA A 1038 10.41 25.55 15.76
C ALA A 1038 11.03 26.82 16.35
N ARG A 1039 12.00 26.69 17.28
CA ARG A 1039 12.75 27.82 17.84
C ARG A 1039 13.57 28.55 16.78
N ALA A 1040 14.27 27.82 15.92
CA ALA A 1040 15.06 28.40 14.83
C ALA A 1040 14.16 29.17 13.83
N ALA A 1041 12.98 28.64 13.52
CA ALA A 1041 12.01 29.32 12.68
C ALA A 1041 11.49 30.60 13.34
N ALA A 1042 11.06 30.53 14.61
CA ALA A 1042 10.56 31.68 15.37
C ALA A 1042 11.61 32.80 15.53
N GLU A 1043 12.85 32.44 15.89
CA GLU A 1043 13.95 33.39 16.03
C GLU A 1043 14.26 34.12 14.71
N LEU A 1044 14.21 33.41 13.58
CA LEU A 1044 14.47 33.99 12.27
C LEU A 1044 13.37 34.96 11.81
N ILE A 1045 12.11 34.70 12.15
CA ILE A 1045 10.99 35.58 11.78
C ILE A 1045 10.80 36.75 12.76
N GLY A 1046 11.43 36.70 13.93
CA GLY A 1046 11.46 37.79 14.91
C GLY A 1046 10.24 37.88 15.84
N ASP A 1047 9.58 36.74 16.12
CA ASP A 1047 8.40 36.62 17.00
C ASP A 1047 8.74 36.15 18.43
#